data_AF-A0A7J6UKY8-F1
#
_entry.id   AF-A0A7J6UKY8-F1
#
_cell.length_a   1.000
_cell.length_b   1.000
_cell.length_c   1.000
_cell.angle_alpha   90.00
_cell.angle_beta   90.00
_cell.angle_gamma   90.00
#
_symmetry.space_group_name_H-M   'P 1'
#
loop_
_entity.id
_entity.type
_entity.pdbx_description
1 polymer ?
#
loop_
_entity_poly.entity_id
_entity_poly.type
_entity_poly.pdbx_seq_one_letter_code
_entity_poly.pdbx_strand_id
1 'polypeptide(L)'
;RSSVETIFKTIVEYFLAGFEEPIRALKDPLVSAAYDIFEMVHRELLPTPAKSHYTFNLRDIWKVFQGICSLSPKKVSEVVVVVRCWCHENTRVYGDRLINDEDRAWFNSQCRQRIPLFKGPTEEEVYDKPSLVFGDFLSTGDEKYYVEVEDLSKIQATMETYLDDYNNSNTHQMPLVMFFNACEHVARICRVIRQPSGNALLLGVGGSGRQSLSRLASFISDFECFQIEVAKGYGMNEFRDDLRKCLLVSGCDNKPQMFLFCDTQIVNEQMVEAINNVLNSGDVPNLYKLEDMDAISQTCRAACTQAGLQPTKTNLFNTYLTRVKRNIHVVLAFSPVGDAFRTRLRMFPSLVNCCTIDWFAEWPADALYSVAKQQLIADDTKLPNTEGVLVTFRVVHQSVEAASLRFKAELKRHCYVTPTSYLTLISNFKKILGDKRLEVETLRQRFQSGLDKLSEAGQAVAVMETELVAMQPVLEKTSKEVAEMMVVITEDKAKAAVTKEAVAKQEKEATAQAAVAQEIKDDAQKDLDEALPALEVAVQCLKSLKLSHIQEVKALANPPGGVKLTLEAICIMFEVKPTMKNDPERPGKKTADYWESAKSQVLSDPKGLLEKLFAYDKDNIPDKVISNIEPYINREDFDPAAIKKASVACEALCMWARAMFKYHHVARSVEPKRQKLMAAEEELSVTMGQLEAARAELKGVEDKLAKLEKDYNDAVAKQEQLKHDMEQCAVKLERANKLIGGLGGEKDRWTSNVKSLSEKYELLPGDALIAAGMVSYAGPFVASYRTGFEHEWMETCKKEGVEHSPGCRMLEVLGEPVKIQQWVVCSLPQDTLSVENAIIIDTSRRWPLM
;
A
#
# COMPACT_ATOMS: atom_id res chain seq x y z
N ARG A 1 73.18 -11.74 43.18
CA ARG A 1 73.03 -13.02 42.47
C ARG A 1 72.74 -14.19 43.42
N SER A 2 73.73 -14.70 44.17
CA SER A 2 73.59 -15.93 45.00
C SER A 2 72.35 -15.96 45.91
N SER A 3 72.12 -14.91 46.71
CA SER A 3 70.96 -14.87 47.62
C SER A 3 69.61 -14.91 46.89
N VAL A 4 69.50 -14.24 45.74
CA VAL A 4 68.27 -14.21 44.94
C VAL A 4 68.01 -15.57 44.30
N GLU A 5 69.05 -16.18 43.73
CA GLU A 5 68.96 -17.54 43.18
C GLU A 5 68.58 -18.55 44.27
N THR A 6 69.14 -18.47 45.48
CA THR A 6 68.77 -19.38 46.59
C THR A 6 67.28 -19.26 46.93
N ILE A 7 66.74 -18.05 47.05
CA ILE A 7 65.33 -17.82 47.39
C ILE A 7 64.41 -18.47 46.33
N PHE A 8 64.64 -18.17 45.04
CA PHE A 8 63.79 -18.70 43.99
C PHE A 8 63.98 -20.20 43.77
N LYS A 9 65.20 -20.73 43.95
CA LYS A 9 65.44 -22.19 43.91
C LYS A 9 64.63 -22.93 44.96
N THR A 10 64.58 -22.44 46.20
CA THR A 10 63.79 -23.05 47.26
C THR A 10 62.28 -23.06 46.93
N ILE A 11 61.77 -21.96 46.37
CA ILE A 11 60.35 -21.87 45.98
C ILE A 11 60.03 -22.81 44.82
N VAL A 12 60.85 -22.81 43.78
CA VAL A 12 60.69 -23.65 42.59
C VAL A 12 60.84 -25.13 42.97
N GLU A 13 61.76 -25.48 43.86
CA GLU A 13 61.93 -26.85 44.34
C GLU A 13 60.69 -27.36 45.09
N TYR A 14 60.10 -26.53 45.95
CA TYR A 14 58.84 -26.88 46.62
C TYR A 14 57.70 -27.10 45.61
N PHE A 15 57.60 -26.24 44.60
CA PHE A 15 56.57 -26.35 43.56
C PHE A 15 56.77 -27.58 42.65
N LEU A 16 58.00 -27.82 42.19
CA LEU A 16 58.31 -28.90 41.26
C LEU A 16 58.28 -30.30 41.91
N ALA A 17 58.24 -30.39 43.24
CA ALA A 17 58.19 -31.66 43.97
C ALA A 17 57.06 -32.60 43.49
N GLY A 18 55.92 -32.03 43.03
CA GLY A 18 54.79 -32.79 42.51
C GLY A 18 54.87 -33.25 41.04
N PHE A 19 55.89 -32.82 40.29
CA PHE A 19 56.06 -33.13 38.85
C PHE A 19 56.95 -34.35 38.65
N GLU A 20 57.11 -34.84 37.41
CA GLU A 20 58.02 -35.94 37.08
C GLU A 20 59.50 -35.53 37.12
N GLU A 21 60.40 -36.50 37.27
CA GLU A 21 61.85 -36.28 37.44
C GLU A 21 62.51 -35.42 36.34
N PRO A 22 62.16 -35.57 35.03
CA PRO A 22 62.70 -34.71 33.97
C PRO A 22 62.37 -33.23 34.18
N ILE A 23 61.19 -32.92 34.72
CA ILE A 23 60.75 -31.55 35.01
C ILE A 23 61.39 -31.05 36.31
N ARG A 24 61.53 -31.89 37.34
CA ARG A 24 62.21 -31.52 38.60
C ARG A 24 63.66 -31.09 38.38
N ALA A 25 64.35 -31.74 37.45
CA ALA A 25 65.73 -31.41 37.10
C ALA A 25 65.89 -29.99 36.51
N LEU A 26 64.81 -29.35 36.04
CA LEU A 26 64.82 -28.00 35.48
C LEU A 26 64.96 -26.89 36.53
N LYS A 27 64.95 -27.21 37.84
CA LYS A 27 64.99 -26.20 38.91
C LYS A 27 66.15 -25.20 38.77
N ASP A 28 67.36 -25.70 38.50
CA ASP A 28 68.57 -24.88 38.43
C ASP A 28 68.64 -24.09 37.10
N PRO A 29 68.38 -24.70 35.93
CA PRO A 29 68.27 -23.98 34.67
C PRO A 29 67.20 -22.89 34.67
N LEU A 30 65.99 -23.14 35.20
CA LEU A 30 64.88 -22.18 35.23
C LEU A 30 65.24 -20.92 36.02
N VAL A 31 65.83 -21.10 37.21
CA VAL A 31 66.21 -19.97 38.06
C VAL A 31 67.38 -19.19 37.48
N SER A 32 68.39 -19.89 36.97
CA SER A 32 69.58 -19.24 36.38
C SER A 32 69.19 -18.45 35.13
N ALA A 33 68.43 -19.04 34.21
CA ALA A 33 68.00 -18.39 32.98
C ALA A 33 67.08 -17.19 33.24
N ALA A 34 66.12 -17.29 34.18
CA ALA A 34 65.24 -16.18 34.54
C ALA A 34 66.03 -15.00 35.16
N TYR A 35 67.02 -15.30 36.01
CA TYR A 35 67.88 -14.27 36.58
C TYR A 35 68.78 -13.60 35.52
N ASP A 36 69.34 -14.38 34.59
CA ASP A 36 70.17 -13.85 33.50
C ASP A 36 69.35 -12.98 32.53
N ILE A 37 68.06 -13.26 32.31
CA ILE A 37 67.16 -12.35 31.58
C ILE A 37 66.98 -11.05 32.36
N PHE A 38 66.63 -11.14 33.65
CA PHE A 38 66.42 -9.97 34.50
C PHE A 38 67.65 -9.07 34.55
N GLU A 39 68.85 -9.63 34.71
CA GLU A 39 70.10 -8.87 34.76
C GLU A 39 70.37 -8.13 33.44
N MET A 40 70.13 -8.78 32.29
CA MET A 40 70.32 -8.13 30.99
C MET A 40 69.27 -7.06 30.71
N VAL A 41 67.99 -7.32 31.01
CA VAL A 41 66.93 -6.32 30.87
C VAL A 41 67.20 -5.10 31.77
N HIS A 42 67.62 -5.33 33.02
CA HIS A 42 67.93 -4.26 33.95
C HIS A 42 69.14 -3.41 33.52
N ARG A 43 70.13 -4.02 32.84
CA ARG A 43 71.34 -3.33 32.37
C ARG A 43 71.15 -2.58 31.06
N GLU A 44 70.50 -3.19 30.09
CA GLU A 44 70.43 -2.66 28.71
C GLU A 44 69.18 -1.79 28.47
N LEU A 45 68.05 -2.09 29.12
CA LEU A 45 66.78 -1.38 28.92
C LEU A 45 66.53 -0.34 30.02
N LEU A 46 67.25 0.79 29.94
CA LEU A 46 67.16 1.88 30.91
C LEU A 46 65.95 2.81 30.67
N PRO A 47 65.39 3.41 31.74
CA PRO A 47 64.27 4.34 31.63
C PRO A 47 64.73 5.65 30.96
N THR A 48 64.00 6.05 29.92
CA THR A 48 64.18 7.35 29.23
C THR A 48 62.89 8.17 29.31
N PRO A 49 62.87 9.48 29.02
CA PRO A 49 61.62 10.24 28.97
C PRO A 49 60.56 9.62 28.04
N ALA A 50 60.98 9.01 26.92
CA ALA A 50 60.08 8.30 26.01
C ALA A 50 59.60 6.95 26.58
N LYS A 51 60.40 6.29 27.40
CA LYS A 51 60.18 4.94 27.94
C LYS A 51 60.29 4.94 29.47
N SER A 52 59.55 5.84 30.14
CA SER A 52 59.72 6.11 31.58
C SER A 52 59.31 4.94 32.48
N HIS A 53 58.48 4.03 31.96
CA HIS A 53 58.01 2.83 32.65
C HIS A 53 58.97 1.64 32.52
N TYR A 54 60.12 1.78 31.86
CA TYR A 54 61.18 0.76 31.79
C TYR A 54 61.96 0.69 33.11
N THR A 55 61.24 0.37 34.18
CA THR A 55 61.82 0.17 35.52
C THR A 55 61.56 -1.27 35.92
N PHE A 56 62.62 -2.03 36.15
CA PHE A 56 62.54 -3.47 36.45
C PHE A 56 63.03 -3.74 37.87
N ASN A 57 62.29 -4.55 38.62
CA ASN A 57 62.60 -4.87 40.02
C ASN A 57 62.40 -6.37 40.32
N LEU A 58 62.76 -6.81 41.54
CA LEU A 58 62.68 -8.23 41.92
C LEU A 58 61.25 -8.80 41.92
N ARG A 59 60.20 -7.96 41.97
CA ARG A 59 58.81 -8.41 41.82
C ARG A 59 58.54 -8.92 40.41
N ASP A 60 59.25 -8.41 39.40
CA ASP A 60 59.12 -8.88 38.02
C ASP A 60 59.61 -10.34 37.91
N ILE A 61 60.74 -10.68 38.55
CA ILE A 61 61.20 -12.08 38.64
C ILE A 61 60.15 -12.95 39.34
N TRP A 62 59.57 -12.46 40.43
CA TRP A 62 58.52 -13.19 41.14
C TRP A 62 57.27 -13.42 40.28
N LYS A 63 56.84 -12.43 39.48
CA LYS A 63 55.70 -12.58 38.56
C LYS A 63 55.93 -13.65 37.50
N VAL A 64 57.16 -13.82 37.01
CA VAL A 64 57.52 -14.91 36.09
C VAL A 64 57.33 -16.26 36.78
N PHE A 65 57.87 -16.42 38.00
CA PHE A 65 57.70 -17.66 38.76
C PHE A 65 56.26 -17.91 39.21
N GLN A 66 55.46 -16.89 39.52
CA GLN A 66 54.04 -17.07 39.81
C GLN A 66 53.28 -17.68 38.62
N GLY A 67 53.65 -17.30 37.39
CA GLY A 67 53.07 -17.89 36.17
C GLY A 67 53.49 -19.35 35.99
N ILE A 68 54.79 -19.64 36.13
CA ILE A 68 55.32 -21.01 36.05
C ILE A 68 54.72 -21.90 37.15
N CYS A 69 54.58 -21.37 38.37
CA CYS A 69 53.95 -22.05 39.51
C CYS A 69 52.44 -22.23 39.35
N SER A 70 51.82 -21.68 38.31
CA SER A 70 50.40 -21.91 38.00
C SER A 70 50.18 -23.17 37.16
N LEU A 71 51.24 -23.80 36.64
CA LEU A 71 51.15 -25.08 35.92
C LEU A 71 50.70 -26.20 36.86
N SER A 72 49.99 -27.19 36.31
CA SER A 72 49.48 -28.33 37.07
C SER A 72 50.18 -29.63 36.67
N PRO A 73 50.64 -30.45 37.62
CA PRO A 73 51.26 -31.75 37.33
C PRO A 73 50.27 -32.75 36.69
N LYS A 74 48.95 -32.50 36.79
CA LYS A 74 47.93 -33.33 36.15
C LYS A 74 47.86 -33.16 34.62
N LYS A 75 48.35 -32.03 34.10
CA LYS A 75 48.20 -31.65 32.68
C LYS A 75 49.55 -31.47 31.96
N VAL A 76 50.63 -31.27 32.71
CA VAL A 76 51.96 -31.02 32.15
C VAL A 76 52.89 -32.17 32.52
N SER A 77 53.25 -32.98 31.53
CA SER A 77 54.22 -34.07 31.63
C SER A 77 55.50 -33.81 30.84
N GLU A 78 55.46 -32.92 29.85
CA GLU A 78 56.58 -32.67 28.93
C GLU A 78 57.45 -31.49 29.37
N VAL A 79 58.76 -31.65 29.26
CA VAL A 79 59.76 -30.60 29.52
C VAL A 79 59.60 -29.42 28.56
N VAL A 80 59.24 -29.68 27.30
CA VAL A 80 59.06 -28.65 26.26
C VAL A 80 57.99 -27.63 26.67
N VAL A 81 56.87 -28.09 27.21
CA VAL A 81 55.75 -27.25 27.66
C VAL A 81 56.18 -26.33 28.81
N VAL A 82 57.01 -26.82 29.74
CA VAL A 82 57.56 -25.99 30.83
C VAL A 82 58.50 -24.90 30.30
N VAL A 83 59.34 -25.22 29.30
CA VAL A 83 60.23 -24.25 28.66
C VAL A 83 59.43 -23.24 27.81
N ARG A 84 58.37 -23.66 27.12
CA ARG A 84 57.42 -22.76 26.43
C ARG A 84 56.72 -21.82 27.41
N CYS A 85 56.28 -22.34 28.56
CA CYS A 85 55.69 -21.53 29.63
C CYS A 85 56.71 -20.51 30.16
N TRP A 86 57.97 -20.93 30.38
CA TRP A 86 59.03 -20.00 30.78
C TRP A 86 59.24 -18.90 29.74
N CYS A 87 59.27 -19.21 28.45
CA CYS A 87 59.37 -18.20 27.38
C CYS A 87 58.15 -17.27 27.34
N HIS A 88 56.95 -17.84 27.49
CA HIS A 88 55.70 -17.09 27.56
C HIS A 88 55.73 -16.10 28.73
N GLU A 89 56.03 -16.56 29.94
CA GLU A 89 56.00 -15.75 31.15
C GLU A 89 57.04 -14.63 31.14
N ASN A 90 58.25 -14.89 30.62
CA ASN A 90 59.24 -13.83 30.39
C ASN A 90 58.72 -12.79 29.38
N THR A 91 58.06 -13.22 28.31
CA THR A 91 57.45 -12.32 27.33
C THR A 91 56.30 -11.50 27.94
N ARG A 92 55.44 -12.11 28.77
CA ARG A 92 54.33 -11.40 29.42
C ARG A 92 54.78 -10.38 30.47
N VAL A 93 55.88 -10.65 31.18
CA VAL A 93 56.38 -9.75 32.24
C VAL A 93 57.26 -8.62 31.69
N TYR A 94 58.16 -8.95 30.76
CA TYR A 94 59.13 -8.00 30.22
C TYR A 94 58.76 -7.53 28.81
N GLY A 95 58.42 -8.44 27.89
CA GLY A 95 58.13 -8.14 26.49
C GLY A 95 56.92 -7.22 26.30
N ASP A 96 55.82 -7.47 27.02
CA ASP A 96 54.59 -6.65 26.93
C ASP A 96 54.75 -5.23 27.48
N ARG A 97 55.82 -4.97 28.25
CA ARG A 97 56.21 -3.62 28.70
C ARG A 97 56.87 -2.80 27.60
N LEU A 98 57.41 -3.46 26.57
CA LEU A 98 58.21 -2.84 25.51
C LEU A 98 57.34 -2.18 24.44
N ILE A 99 57.77 -0.98 24.03
CA ILE A 99 57.05 -0.12 23.09
C ILE A 99 57.44 -0.43 21.65
N ASN A 100 58.74 -0.49 21.36
CA ASN A 100 59.27 -0.56 20.00
C ASN A 100 59.54 -2.02 19.58
N ASP A 101 59.38 -2.31 18.29
CA ASP A 101 59.65 -3.65 17.75
C ASP A 101 61.14 -4.02 17.79
N GLU A 102 62.05 -3.04 17.74
CA GLU A 102 63.49 -3.25 17.94
C GLU A 102 63.79 -3.84 19.33
N ASP A 103 63.22 -3.25 20.39
CA ASP A 103 63.40 -3.74 21.76
C ASP A 103 62.80 -5.14 21.93
N ARG A 104 61.63 -5.39 21.31
CA ARG A 104 60.95 -6.69 21.34
C ARG A 104 61.74 -7.77 20.61
N ALA A 105 62.28 -7.46 19.44
CA ALA A 105 63.13 -8.37 18.68
C ALA A 105 64.42 -8.70 19.45
N TRP A 106 65.05 -7.69 20.05
CA TRP A 106 66.20 -7.89 20.94
C TRP A 106 65.84 -8.81 22.11
N PHE A 107 64.75 -8.54 22.83
CA PHE A 107 64.32 -9.37 23.96
C PHE A 107 64.04 -10.82 23.55
N ASN A 108 63.34 -11.03 22.43
CA ASN A 108 63.06 -12.37 21.90
C ASN A 108 64.36 -13.12 21.55
N SER A 109 65.36 -12.43 21.00
CA SER A 109 66.68 -13.02 20.75
C SER A 109 67.37 -13.46 22.05
N GLN A 110 67.20 -12.70 23.14
CA GLN A 110 67.75 -13.02 24.44
C GLN A 110 67.10 -14.28 25.04
N CYS A 111 65.77 -14.41 24.95
CA CYS A 111 65.06 -15.62 25.37
C CYS A 111 65.56 -16.85 24.59
N ARG A 112 65.68 -16.75 23.26
CA ARG A 112 66.15 -17.82 22.38
C ARG A 112 67.56 -18.31 22.72
N GLN A 113 68.50 -17.40 22.95
CA GLN A 113 69.89 -17.74 23.30
C GLN A 113 70.03 -18.55 24.60
N ARG A 114 69.01 -18.53 25.47
CA ARG A 114 69.02 -19.22 26.76
C ARG A 114 68.28 -20.57 26.74
N ILE A 115 67.57 -20.90 25.66
CA ILE A 115 66.91 -22.21 25.49
C ILE A 115 67.91 -23.38 25.64
N PRO A 116 69.14 -23.33 25.08
CA PRO A 116 70.09 -24.42 25.22
C PRO A 116 70.48 -24.75 26.69
N LEU A 117 70.28 -23.83 27.64
CA LEU A 117 70.57 -24.04 29.07
C LEU A 117 69.68 -25.12 29.70
N PHE A 118 68.49 -25.38 29.13
CA PHE A 118 67.54 -26.36 29.65
C PHE A 118 67.89 -27.81 29.31
N LYS A 119 68.89 -28.04 28.43
CA LYS A 119 69.39 -29.39 28.03
C LYS A 119 68.26 -30.37 27.70
N GLY A 120 67.30 -29.93 26.89
CA GLY A 120 66.12 -30.71 26.47
C GLY A 120 65.64 -30.26 25.10
N PRO A 121 64.68 -29.32 25.01
CA PRO A 121 64.11 -28.89 23.74
C PRO A 121 65.06 -28.01 22.91
N THR A 122 64.95 -28.11 21.58
CA THR A 122 65.63 -27.20 20.64
C THR A 122 64.87 -25.88 20.47
N GLU A 123 65.53 -24.84 19.94
CA GLU A 123 64.85 -23.56 19.65
C GLU A 123 63.65 -23.76 18.69
N GLU A 124 63.81 -24.63 17.69
CA GLU A 124 62.78 -24.95 16.70
C GLU A 124 61.56 -25.65 17.32
N GLU A 125 61.77 -26.51 18.32
CA GLU A 125 60.69 -27.16 19.06
C GLU A 125 59.96 -26.19 20.00
N VAL A 126 60.64 -25.19 20.55
CA VAL A 126 60.01 -24.21 21.46
C VAL A 126 59.22 -23.15 20.69
N TYR A 127 59.71 -22.73 19.52
CA TYR A 127 59.11 -21.70 18.67
C TYR A 127 58.50 -22.28 17.39
N ASP A 128 57.98 -23.51 17.45
CA ASP A 128 57.24 -24.15 16.35
C ASP A 128 55.97 -23.36 15.96
N LYS A 129 55.43 -22.58 16.91
CA LYS A 129 54.22 -21.77 16.77
C LYS A 129 54.54 -20.28 16.67
N PRO A 130 53.70 -19.51 15.93
CA PRO A 130 53.89 -18.07 15.74
C PRO A 130 53.70 -17.25 17.02
N SER A 131 52.87 -17.71 17.97
CA SER A 131 52.68 -17.07 19.28
C SER A 131 52.46 -18.13 20.36
N LEU A 132 53.18 -18.00 21.48
CA LEU A 132 53.00 -18.83 22.67
C LEU A 132 51.96 -18.16 23.56
N VAL A 133 50.81 -18.80 23.74
CA VAL A 133 49.73 -18.34 24.61
C VAL A 133 49.38 -19.43 25.61
N PHE A 134 49.33 -19.06 26.88
CA PHE A 134 48.88 -19.92 27.97
C PHE A 134 47.66 -19.29 28.62
N GLY A 135 46.68 -20.11 28.98
CA GLY A 135 45.42 -19.63 29.52
C GLY A 135 44.58 -20.75 30.12
N ASP A 136 43.50 -20.36 30.76
CA ASP A 136 42.55 -21.23 31.44
C ASP A 136 41.13 -21.17 30.84
N PHE A 137 40.90 -20.22 29.94
CA PHE A 137 39.64 -19.92 29.27
C PHE A 137 39.16 -20.99 28.27
N LEU A 138 39.99 -21.97 27.92
CA LEU A 138 39.59 -23.11 27.08
C LEU A 138 38.99 -24.27 27.89
N SER A 139 39.17 -24.28 29.21
CA SER A 139 38.68 -25.35 30.07
C SER A 139 37.22 -25.10 30.44
N THR A 140 36.31 -25.97 29.98
CA THR A 140 34.86 -25.91 30.26
C THR A 140 34.42 -26.59 31.56
N GLY A 141 35.36 -27.10 32.36
CA GLY A 141 35.06 -27.73 33.66
C GLY A 141 35.21 -26.76 34.85
N ASP A 142 34.67 -27.14 36.01
CA ASP A 142 34.75 -26.37 37.27
C ASP A 142 36.20 -26.12 37.74
N GLU A 143 37.14 -27.02 37.41
CA GLU A 143 38.58 -26.81 37.65
C GLU A 143 39.28 -26.26 36.40
N LYS A 144 39.49 -24.94 36.38
CA LYS A 144 40.21 -24.22 35.31
C LYS A 144 41.74 -24.36 35.47
N TYR A 145 42.39 -25.12 34.58
CA TYR A 145 43.84 -25.34 34.57
C TYR A 145 44.57 -24.34 33.65
N TYR A 146 45.74 -23.87 34.06
CA TYR A 146 46.60 -23.03 33.21
C TYR A 146 47.38 -23.92 32.23
N VAL A 147 47.01 -23.88 30.95
CA VAL A 147 47.52 -24.78 29.90
C VAL A 147 47.96 -24.01 28.65
N GLU A 148 48.84 -24.62 27.87
CA GLU A 148 49.23 -24.11 26.56
C GLU A 148 48.04 -24.17 25.60
N VAL A 149 47.85 -23.11 24.82
CA VAL A 149 46.88 -23.13 23.73
C VAL A 149 47.52 -23.69 22.46
N GLU A 150 46.98 -24.79 21.97
CA GLU A 150 47.49 -25.47 20.78
C GLU A 150 47.04 -24.83 19.46
N ASP A 151 45.78 -24.41 19.38
CA ASP A 151 45.17 -23.85 18.18
C ASP A 151 44.68 -22.43 18.43
N LEU A 152 45.30 -21.47 17.74
CA LEU A 152 44.99 -20.04 17.84
C LEU A 152 43.59 -19.70 17.29
N SER A 153 43.06 -20.50 16.36
CA SER A 153 41.72 -20.29 15.79
C SER A 153 40.63 -20.59 16.81
N LYS A 154 40.87 -21.58 17.69
CA LYS A 154 39.95 -21.91 18.79
C LYS A 154 39.87 -20.78 19.80
N ILE A 155 40.96 -20.05 20.06
CA ILE A 155 40.95 -18.89 20.96
C ILE A 155 39.91 -17.88 20.48
N GLN A 156 39.96 -17.53 19.19
CA GLN A 156 39.05 -16.51 18.65
C GLN A 156 37.59 -16.95 18.79
N ALA A 157 37.25 -18.17 18.37
CA ALA A 157 35.88 -18.68 18.47
C ALA A 157 35.37 -18.77 19.92
N THR A 158 36.23 -19.19 20.87
CA THR A 158 35.87 -19.23 22.29
C THR A 158 35.67 -17.83 22.87
N MET A 159 36.53 -16.86 22.52
CA MET A 159 36.38 -15.47 22.98
C MET A 159 35.15 -14.79 22.39
N GLU A 160 34.81 -15.07 21.13
CA GLU A 160 33.55 -14.63 20.49
C GLU A 160 32.34 -15.21 21.22
N THR A 161 32.37 -16.51 21.58
CA THR A 161 31.30 -17.14 22.38
C THR A 161 31.11 -16.44 23.73
N TYR A 162 32.20 -16.16 24.45
CA TYR A 162 32.12 -15.43 25.72
C TYR A 162 31.62 -13.99 25.55
N LEU A 163 31.95 -13.34 24.43
CA LEU A 163 31.45 -12.00 24.13
C LEU A 163 29.94 -12.02 23.87
N ASP A 164 29.45 -13.02 23.13
CA ASP A 164 28.02 -13.20 22.88
C ASP A 164 27.26 -13.48 24.17
N ASP A 165 27.81 -14.35 25.04
CA ASP A 165 27.24 -14.63 26.37
C ASP A 165 27.20 -13.39 27.27
N TYR A 166 28.26 -12.56 27.24
CA TYR A 166 28.28 -11.28 27.93
C TYR A 166 27.18 -10.35 27.39
N ASN A 167 27.04 -10.25 26.07
CA ASN A 167 26.07 -9.39 25.40
C ASN A 167 24.62 -9.84 25.60
N ASN A 168 24.41 -11.14 25.83
CA ASN A 168 23.10 -11.71 26.15
C ASN A 168 22.74 -11.52 27.64
N SER A 169 23.74 -11.58 28.52
CA SER A 169 23.54 -11.47 29.97
C SER A 169 23.42 -10.03 30.47
N ASN A 170 24.06 -9.07 29.79
CA ASN A 170 24.12 -7.68 30.21
C ASN A 170 23.31 -6.74 29.32
N THR A 171 22.69 -5.73 29.92
CA THR A 171 21.90 -4.70 29.20
C THR A 171 22.79 -3.83 28.29
N HIS A 172 24.03 -3.57 28.70
CA HIS A 172 24.98 -2.78 27.91
C HIS A 172 25.88 -3.69 27.07
N GLN A 173 25.48 -3.92 25.83
CA GLN A 173 26.22 -4.73 24.86
C GLN A 173 27.52 -4.06 24.42
N MET A 174 28.57 -4.87 24.24
CA MET A 174 29.87 -4.48 23.72
C MET A 174 30.02 -4.98 22.27
N PRO A 175 29.89 -4.11 21.25
CA PRO A 175 30.06 -4.47 19.85
C PRO A 175 31.55 -4.58 19.50
N LEU A 176 32.23 -5.55 20.09
CA LEU A 176 33.65 -5.80 19.87
C LEU A 176 33.88 -6.75 18.70
N VAL A 177 34.97 -6.52 17.99
CA VAL A 177 35.48 -7.41 16.95
C VAL A 177 36.67 -8.16 17.52
N MET A 178 36.56 -9.49 17.62
CA MET A 178 37.62 -10.33 18.14
C MET A 178 38.60 -10.71 17.03
N PHE A 179 39.66 -9.93 16.87
CA PHE A 179 40.82 -10.32 16.06
C PHE A 179 41.91 -10.89 16.97
N PHE A 180 42.90 -11.57 16.37
CA PHE A 180 43.93 -12.30 17.10
C PHE A 180 44.63 -11.47 18.19
N ASN A 181 45.06 -10.25 17.88
CA ASN A 181 45.73 -9.37 18.84
C ASN A 181 44.81 -8.92 20.00
N ALA A 182 43.50 -8.74 19.77
CA ALA A 182 42.53 -8.48 20.84
C ALA A 182 42.40 -9.70 21.76
N CYS A 183 42.37 -10.92 21.18
CA CYS A 183 42.34 -12.16 21.96
C CYS A 183 43.60 -12.33 22.82
N GLU A 184 44.78 -11.98 22.29
CA GLU A 184 46.01 -11.98 23.09
C GLU A 184 45.93 -11.00 24.27
N HIS A 185 45.42 -9.79 24.07
CA HIS A 185 45.24 -8.83 25.17
C HIS A 185 44.26 -9.33 26.23
N VAL A 186 43.15 -9.95 25.83
CA VAL A 186 42.22 -10.59 26.79
C VAL A 186 42.94 -11.70 27.56
N ALA A 187 43.69 -12.57 26.88
CA ALA A 187 44.46 -13.64 27.51
C ALA A 187 45.51 -13.10 28.50
N ARG A 188 46.18 -11.99 28.18
CA ARG A 188 47.12 -11.30 29.09
C ARG A 188 46.40 -10.79 30.33
N ILE A 189 45.24 -10.15 30.19
CA ILE A 189 44.46 -9.65 31.32
C ILE A 189 43.98 -10.81 32.20
N CYS A 190 43.43 -11.88 31.61
CA CYS A 190 43.03 -13.10 32.32
C CYS A 190 44.21 -13.72 33.09
N ARG A 191 45.40 -13.79 32.48
CA ARG A 191 46.63 -14.27 33.13
C ARG A 191 47.03 -13.39 34.32
N VAL A 192 46.88 -12.07 34.23
CA VAL A 192 47.20 -11.16 35.33
C VAL A 192 46.21 -11.30 36.48
N ILE A 193 44.90 -11.27 36.20
CA ILE A 193 43.88 -11.34 37.27
C ILE A 193 43.78 -12.73 37.91
N ARG A 194 44.24 -13.79 37.24
CA ARG A 194 44.35 -15.13 37.85
C ARG A 194 45.37 -15.16 39.00
N GLN A 195 46.41 -14.32 38.95
CA GLN A 195 47.47 -14.33 39.96
C GLN A 195 47.04 -13.57 41.22
N PRO A 196 47.35 -14.09 42.43
CA PRO A 196 47.06 -13.37 43.65
C PRO A 196 47.85 -12.05 43.68
N SER A 197 47.16 -10.95 44.01
CA SER A 197 47.71 -9.58 43.90
C SER A 197 48.15 -9.18 42.48
N GLY A 198 47.57 -9.83 41.46
CA GLY A 198 47.77 -9.50 40.06
C GLY A 198 46.99 -8.25 39.68
N ASN A 199 47.70 -7.13 39.54
CA ASN A 199 47.17 -5.85 39.07
C ASN A 199 47.71 -5.56 37.66
N ALA A 200 46.93 -4.89 36.82
CA ALA A 200 47.32 -4.58 35.45
C ALA A 200 47.36 -3.07 35.21
N LEU A 201 48.35 -2.60 34.44
CA LEU A 201 48.43 -1.25 33.91
C LEU A 201 48.42 -1.36 32.37
N LEU A 202 47.26 -1.11 31.79
CA LEU A 202 47.01 -1.18 30.36
C LEU A 202 47.31 0.17 29.72
N LEU A 203 48.39 0.23 28.95
CA LEU A 203 48.87 1.45 28.30
C LEU A 203 48.49 1.43 26.83
N GLY A 204 47.77 2.44 26.36
CA GLY A 204 47.40 2.54 24.96
C GLY A 204 46.70 3.83 24.63
N VAL A 205 46.56 4.12 23.34
CA VAL A 205 45.80 5.29 22.88
C VAL A 205 44.29 5.09 23.08
N GLY A 206 43.51 6.16 22.87
CA GLY A 206 42.04 6.07 22.91
C GLY A 206 41.51 5.09 21.86
N GLY A 207 40.51 4.28 22.23
CA GLY A 207 39.86 3.33 21.32
C GLY A 207 40.59 2.01 21.10
N SER A 208 41.74 1.76 21.74
CA SER A 208 42.47 0.49 21.59
C SER A 208 41.78 -0.73 22.22
N GLY A 209 40.63 -0.54 22.88
CA GLY A 209 39.84 -1.63 23.48
C GLY A 209 40.13 -1.94 24.96
N ARG A 210 41.09 -1.26 25.61
CA ARG A 210 41.53 -1.50 27.01
C ARG A 210 40.38 -1.73 28.00
N GLN A 211 39.39 -0.84 28.01
CA GLN A 211 38.23 -0.95 28.93
C GLN A 211 37.37 -2.17 28.60
N SER A 212 36.95 -2.30 27.33
CA SER A 212 36.02 -3.34 26.91
C SER A 212 36.64 -4.74 27.02
N LEU A 213 37.94 -4.89 26.71
CA LEU A 213 38.65 -6.15 26.87
C LEU A 213 38.87 -6.51 28.35
N SER A 214 39.04 -5.51 29.24
CA SER A 214 39.10 -5.77 30.69
C SER A 214 37.77 -6.29 31.24
N ARG A 215 36.65 -5.70 30.82
CA ARG A 215 35.31 -6.18 31.21
C ARG A 215 35.05 -7.60 30.73
N LEU A 216 35.44 -7.92 29.50
CA LEU A 216 35.34 -9.27 28.98
C LEU A 216 36.23 -10.24 29.77
N ALA A 217 37.48 -9.86 30.07
CA ALA A 217 38.39 -10.68 30.86
C ALA A 217 37.84 -10.97 32.27
N SER A 218 37.23 -9.97 32.93
CA SER A 218 36.55 -10.20 34.22
C SER A 218 35.37 -11.16 34.09
N PHE A 219 34.61 -11.08 32.99
CA PHE A 219 33.48 -11.99 32.76
C PHE A 219 33.95 -13.44 32.54
N ILE A 220 35.00 -13.66 31.75
CA ILE A 220 35.60 -15.00 31.50
C ILE A 220 36.10 -15.64 32.80
N SER A 221 36.63 -14.83 33.72
CA SER A 221 37.13 -15.29 35.01
C SER A 221 36.06 -15.33 36.11
N ASP A 222 34.79 -15.05 35.79
CA ASP A 222 33.67 -14.99 36.75
C ASP A 222 33.88 -13.96 37.88
N PHE A 223 34.58 -12.86 37.57
CA PHE A 223 34.86 -11.77 38.51
C PHE A 223 33.88 -10.62 38.30
N GLU A 224 33.42 -10.03 39.40
CA GLU A 224 32.59 -8.82 39.33
C GLU A 224 33.45 -7.64 38.83
N CYS A 225 33.00 -6.93 37.79
CA CYS A 225 33.70 -5.75 37.29
C CYS A 225 33.09 -4.48 37.91
N PHE A 226 33.85 -3.82 38.78
CA PHE A 226 33.46 -2.54 39.36
C PHE A 226 34.19 -1.41 38.64
N GLN A 227 33.43 -0.50 38.03
CA GLN A 227 33.93 0.71 37.41
C GLN A 227 33.17 1.92 37.94
N ILE A 228 33.89 3.00 38.25
CA ILE A 228 33.27 4.23 38.74
C ILE A 228 32.54 4.99 37.62
N GLU A 229 31.44 5.64 37.96
CA GLU A 229 30.70 6.52 37.04
C GLU A 229 30.85 7.97 37.49
N VAL A 230 31.58 8.76 36.70
CA VAL A 230 31.86 10.16 37.03
C VAL A 230 30.69 11.03 36.57
N ALA A 231 29.81 11.38 37.51
CA ALA A 231 28.72 12.34 37.29
C ALA A 231 29.15 13.79 37.58
N LYS A 232 28.32 14.77 37.19
CA LYS A 232 28.56 16.18 37.52
C LYS A 232 28.53 16.37 39.03
N GLY A 233 29.67 16.78 39.60
CA GLY A 233 29.85 16.93 41.06
C GLY A 233 30.57 15.77 41.74
N TYR A 234 30.97 14.73 41.01
CA TYR A 234 31.79 13.64 41.55
C TYR A 234 33.15 14.15 42.05
N GLY A 235 33.43 13.94 43.34
CA GLY A 235 34.65 14.38 44.01
C GLY A 235 35.33 13.25 44.79
N MET A 236 36.17 13.65 45.75
CA MET A 236 36.97 12.71 46.53
C MET A 236 36.14 11.92 47.55
N ASN A 237 35.01 12.49 48.02
CA ASN A 237 34.16 11.83 49.01
C ASN A 237 33.43 10.64 48.39
N GLU A 238 32.83 10.85 47.22
CA GLU A 238 32.15 9.81 46.44
C GLU A 238 33.14 8.72 46.04
N PHE A 239 34.34 9.10 45.57
CA PHE A 239 35.41 8.16 45.23
C PHE A 239 35.86 7.31 46.42
N ARG A 240 36.03 7.90 47.61
CA ARG A 240 36.35 7.14 48.82
C ARG A 240 35.23 6.19 49.21
N ASP A 241 33.97 6.59 49.08
CA ASP A 241 32.85 5.71 49.36
C ASP A 241 32.76 4.53 48.37
N ASP A 242 33.01 4.76 47.09
CA ASP A 242 33.05 3.70 46.08
C ASP A 242 34.20 2.72 46.33
N LEU A 243 35.40 3.23 46.62
CA LEU A 243 36.57 2.41 46.93
C LEU A 243 36.35 1.60 48.23
N ARG A 244 35.73 2.21 49.24
CA ARG A 244 35.35 1.54 50.50
C ARG A 244 34.41 0.36 50.24
N LYS A 245 33.36 0.55 49.44
CA LYS A 245 32.42 -0.54 49.07
C LYS A 245 33.15 -1.68 48.36
N CYS A 246 33.99 -1.36 47.37
CA CYS A 246 34.77 -2.33 46.61
C CYS A 246 35.70 -3.17 47.51
N LEU A 247 36.43 -2.52 48.42
CA LEU A 247 37.33 -3.23 49.35
C LEU A 247 36.57 -4.08 50.38
N LEU A 248 35.37 -3.64 50.81
CA LEU A 248 34.53 -4.41 51.73
C LEU A 248 34.00 -5.69 51.07
N VAL A 249 33.51 -5.63 49.83
CA VAL A 249 33.08 -6.83 49.07
C VAL A 249 34.26 -7.81 48.90
N SER A 250 35.42 -7.28 48.50
CA SER A 250 36.61 -8.10 48.27
C SER A 250 37.12 -8.80 49.54
N GLY A 251 37.05 -8.13 50.70
CA GLY A 251 37.61 -8.63 51.96
C GLY A 251 36.62 -9.33 52.90
N CYS A 252 35.44 -8.76 53.12
CA CYS A 252 34.42 -9.30 54.03
C CYS A 252 33.66 -10.47 53.39
N ASP A 253 33.16 -10.28 52.16
CA ASP A 253 32.41 -11.31 51.43
C ASP A 253 33.34 -12.34 50.77
N ASN A 254 34.65 -12.02 50.70
CA ASN A 254 35.68 -12.87 50.11
C ASN A 254 35.37 -13.27 48.65
N LYS A 255 34.81 -12.33 47.88
CA LYS A 255 34.52 -12.50 46.46
C LYS A 255 35.59 -11.82 45.60
N PRO A 256 36.08 -12.45 44.51
CA PRO A 256 37.02 -11.82 43.60
C PRO A 256 36.34 -10.71 42.78
N GLN A 257 37.01 -9.57 42.67
CA GLN A 257 36.49 -8.38 41.99
C GLN A 257 37.60 -7.68 41.21
N MET A 258 37.26 -7.22 40.00
CA MET A 258 38.12 -6.35 39.20
C MET A 258 37.69 -4.88 39.41
N PHE A 259 38.62 -4.04 39.86
CA PHE A 259 38.44 -2.59 39.93
C PHE A 259 39.02 -1.96 38.67
N LEU A 260 38.16 -1.52 37.74
CA LEU A 260 38.56 -0.89 36.48
C LEU A 260 38.56 0.64 36.61
N PHE A 261 39.72 1.26 36.43
CA PHE A 261 39.89 2.71 36.56
C PHE A 261 40.62 3.32 35.36
N CYS A 262 40.04 4.37 34.79
CA CYS A 262 40.50 4.98 33.54
C CYS A 262 41.06 6.37 33.79
N ASP A 263 42.00 6.79 32.94
CA ASP A 263 42.58 8.13 33.01
C ASP A 263 41.55 9.26 32.83
N THR A 264 40.53 9.06 31.99
CA THR A 264 39.43 10.02 31.78
C THR A 264 38.54 10.20 33.00
N GLN A 265 38.60 9.29 33.98
CA GLN A 265 37.82 9.35 35.21
C GLN A 265 38.57 10.09 36.34
N ILE A 266 39.83 10.47 36.11
CA ILE A 266 40.65 11.19 37.11
C ILE A 266 40.23 12.66 37.14
N VAL A 267 39.38 13.00 38.11
CA VAL A 267 38.98 14.40 38.39
C VAL A 267 40.02 15.10 39.28
N ASN A 268 40.60 14.36 40.24
CA ASN A 268 41.59 14.87 41.18
C ASN A 268 42.74 13.87 41.31
N GLU A 269 43.99 14.35 41.29
CA GLU A 269 45.20 13.51 41.41
C GLU A 269 45.28 12.75 42.74
N GLN A 270 44.60 13.20 43.80
CA GLN A 270 44.47 12.46 45.07
C GLN A 270 43.77 11.10 44.91
N MET A 271 42.96 10.91 43.85
CA MET A 271 42.37 9.61 43.54
C MET A 271 43.45 8.57 43.19
N VAL A 272 44.48 9.00 42.46
CA VAL A 272 45.61 8.13 42.08
C VAL A 272 46.48 7.80 43.30
N GLU A 273 46.60 8.72 44.26
CA GLU A 273 47.26 8.46 45.55
C GLU A 273 46.56 7.34 46.34
N ALA A 274 45.22 7.39 46.42
CA ALA A 274 44.43 6.33 47.06
C ALA A 274 44.62 4.98 46.37
N ILE A 275 44.62 4.94 45.02
CA ILE A 275 44.91 3.72 44.24
C ILE A 275 46.33 3.21 44.52
N ASN A 276 47.32 4.09 44.60
CA ASN A 276 48.70 3.73 44.92
C ASN A 276 48.79 3.05 46.30
N ASN A 277 48.00 3.50 47.28
CA ASN A 277 47.91 2.85 48.59
C ASN A 277 47.26 1.46 48.50
N VAL A 278 46.17 1.31 47.75
CA VAL A 278 45.54 -0.01 47.50
C VAL A 278 46.52 -0.98 46.84
N LEU A 279 47.29 -0.54 45.84
CA LEU A 279 48.28 -1.37 45.15
C LEU A 279 49.45 -1.82 46.06
N ASN A 280 49.80 -1.05 47.09
CA ASN A 280 50.88 -1.39 48.02
C ASN A 280 50.39 -2.21 49.22
N SER A 281 49.50 -1.61 50.02
CA SER A 281 49.07 -2.12 51.32
C SER A 281 47.72 -2.83 51.26
N GLY A 282 46.95 -2.67 50.18
CA GLY A 282 45.56 -3.15 50.12
C GLY A 282 44.62 -2.34 51.01
N ASP A 283 45.04 -1.14 51.43
CA ASP A 283 44.34 -0.27 52.39
C ASP A 283 44.51 1.19 51.99
N VAL A 284 43.54 2.03 52.35
CA VAL A 284 43.63 3.48 52.25
C VAL A 284 43.41 4.09 53.65
N PRO A 285 44.34 4.92 54.15
CA PRO A 285 44.19 5.52 55.47
C PRO A 285 42.88 6.30 55.64
N ASN A 286 42.24 6.14 56.80
CA ASN A 286 40.98 6.82 57.18
C ASN A 286 39.80 6.54 56.22
N LEU A 287 39.77 5.37 55.58
CA LEU A 287 38.67 4.97 54.69
C LEU A 287 37.47 4.37 55.43
N TYR A 288 37.72 3.52 56.44
CA TYR A 288 36.69 2.75 57.11
C TYR A 288 36.04 3.51 58.28
N LYS A 289 34.72 3.37 58.41
CA LYS A 289 33.96 3.87 59.57
C LYS A 289 34.02 2.84 60.71
N LEU A 290 33.61 3.24 61.92
CA LEU A 290 33.59 2.34 63.09
C LEU A 290 32.75 1.08 62.84
N GLU A 291 31.59 1.25 62.19
CA GLU A 291 30.69 0.15 61.80
C GLU A 291 31.36 -0.84 60.82
N ASP A 292 32.15 -0.32 59.87
CA ASP A 292 32.87 -1.15 58.90
C ASP A 292 33.96 -1.98 59.62
N MET A 293 34.65 -1.40 60.59
CA MET A 293 35.69 -2.08 61.37
C MET A 293 35.13 -3.21 62.24
N ASP A 294 33.91 -3.04 62.76
CA ASP A 294 33.21 -4.09 63.51
C ASP A 294 32.78 -5.23 62.58
N ALA A 295 32.27 -4.91 61.38
CA ALA A 295 31.92 -5.90 60.35
C ALA A 295 33.15 -6.70 59.87
N ILE A 296 34.28 -6.03 59.62
CA ILE A 296 35.56 -6.67 59.29
C ILE A 296 36.00 -7.62 60.40
N SER A 297 35.92 -7.15 61.65
CA SER A 297 36.33 -7.95 62.82
C SER A 297 35.46 -9.20 63.01
N GLN A 298 34.16 -9.11 62.72
CA GLN A 298 33.23 -10.24 62.83
C GLN A 298 33.46 -11.29 61.73
N THR A 299 33.59 -10.85 60.48
CA THR A 299 33.74 -11.75 59.30
C THR A 299 35.10 -12.42 59.23
N CYS A 300 36.18 -11.73 59.61
CA CYS A 300 37.54 -12.25 59.53
C CYS A 300 37.95 -13.10 60.74
N ARG A 301 37.14 -13.13 61.82
CA ARG A 301 37.43 -13.91 63.04
C ARG A 301 37.59 -15.40 62.76
N ALA A 302 36.68 -15.99 61.99
CA ALA A 302 36.74 -17.41 61.67
C ALA A 302 38.02 -17.77 60.89
N ALA A 303 38.39 -16.97 59.88
CA ALA A 303 39.60 -17.22 59.10
C ALA A 303 40.90 -16.97 59.88
N CYS A 304 40.91 -15.98 60.78
CA CYS A 304 42.05 -15.73 61.67
C CYS A 304 42.31 -16.96 62.58
N THR A 305 41.25 -17.52 63.18
CA THR A 305 41.36 -18.73 64.01
C THR A 305 41.78 -19.96 63.19
N GLN A 306 41.25 -20.12 61.97
CA GLN A 306 41.65 -21.22 61.06
C GLN A 306 43.13 -21.12 60.65
N ALA A 307 43.67 -19.91 60.50
CA ALA A 307 45.08 -19.68 60.22
C ALA A 307 45.99 -19.85 61.46
N GLY A 308 45.43 -20.25 62.62
CA GLY A 308 46.18 -20.43 63.86
C GLY A 308 46.62 -19.13 64.54
N LEU A 309 46.05 -17.99 64.15
CA LEU A 309 46.40 -16.67 64.69
C LEU A 309 45.41 -16.24 65.78
N GLN A 310 45.93 -15.64 66.86
CA GLN A 310 45.10 -15.08 67.93
C GLN A 310 44.22 -13.93 67.39
N PRO A 311 42.89 -13.89 67.67
CA PRO A 311 41.95 -12.92 67.11
C PRO A 311 42.05 -11.54 67.77
N THR A 312 43.23 -10.92 67.70
CA THR A 312 43.47 -9.52 68.09
C THR A 312 43.01 -8.58 66.97
N LYS A 313 42.68 -7.32 67.29
CA LYS A 313 42.26 -6.31 66.30
C LYS A 313 43.25 -6.22 65.12
N THR A 314 44.55 -6.24 65.40
CA THR A 314 45.61 -6.20 64.38
C THR A 314 45.61 -7.43 63.49
N ASN A 315 45.50 -8.64 64.06
CA ASN A 315 45.52 -9.89 63.29
C ASN A 315 44.27 -10.05 62.44
N LEU A 316 43.11 -9.63 62.95
CA LEU A 316 41.84 -9.61 62.21
C LEU A 316 41.94 -8.69 61.00
N PHE A 317 42.46 -7.48 61.18
CA PHE A 317 42.65 -6.53 60.09
C PHE A 317 43.70 -7.02 59.08
N ASN A 318 44.81 -7.61 59.51
CA ASN A 318 45.80 -8.20 58.60
C ASN A 318 45.22 -9.39 57.79
N THR A 319 44.35 -10.19 58.40
CA THR A 319 43.63 -11.27 57.70
C THR A 319 42.69 -10.68 56.64
N TYR A 320 41.98 -9.61 56.97
CA TYR A 320 41.18 -8.83 56.02
C TYR A 320 42.02 -8.30 54.87
N LEU A 321 43.14 -7.63 55.13
CA LEU A 321 44.04 -7.12 54.08
C LEU A 321 44.59 -8.22 53.19
N THR A 322 44.86 -9.40 53.75
CA THR A 322 45.32 -10.56 52.97
C THR A 322 44.21 -11.05 52.03
N ARG A 323 42.95 -11.08 52.48
CA ARG A 323 41.80 -11.39 51.63
C ARG A 323 41.60 -10.34 50.55
N VAL A 324 41.66 -9.06 50.91
CA VAL A 324 41.57 -7.95 49.95
C VAL A 324 42.61 -8.11 48.87
N LYS A 325 43.90 -8.23 49.21
CA LYS A 325 45.00 -8.39 48.23
C LYS A 325 44.89 -9.64 47.36
N ARG A 326 44.21 -10.68 47.83
CA ARG A 326 43.98 -11.89 47.05
C ARG A 326 42.85 -11.72 46.03
N ASN A 327 41.81 -10.98 46.40
CA ASN A 327 40.56 -10.94 45.67
C ASN A 327 40.37 -9.65 44.84
N ILE A 328 41.01 -8.53 45.22
CA ILE A 328 40.94 -7.30 44.45
C ILE A 328 42.01 -7.28 43.37
N HIS A 329 41.57 -7.06 42.13
CA HIS A 329 42.45 -6.90 40.97
C HIS A 329 42.24 -5.52 40.39
N VAL A 330 43.22 -4.63 40.59
CA VAL A 330 43.16 -3.26 40.07
C VAL A 330 43.67 -3.25 38.63
N VAL A 331 42.82 -2.84 37.70
CA VAL A 331 43.14 -2.68 36.29
C VAL A 331 43.05 -1.21 35.90
N LEU A 332 44.19 -0.65 35.50
CA LEU A 332 44.32 0.76 35.17
C LEU A 332 44.44 0.94 33.66
N ALA A 333 43.51 1.66 33.05
CA ALA A 333 43.54 1.96 31.62
C ALA A 333 44.02 3.40 31.37
N PHE A 334 45.34 3.59 31.23
CA PHE A 334 45.96 4.93 31.10
C PHE A 334 46.54 5.18 29.71
N SER A 335 46.34 6.38 29.18
CA SER A 335 46.99 6.84 27.96
C SER A 335 48.46 7.20 28.24
N PRO A 336 49.42 6.67 27.47
CA PRO A 336 50.82 7.09 27.57
C PRO A 336 51.07 8.45 26.90
N VAL A 337 50.06 9.03 26.25
CA VAL A 337 50.15 10.30 25.54
C VAL A 337 50.08 11.47 26.52
N GLY A 338 51.03 12.41 26.38
CA GLY A 338 51.14 13.62 27.19
C GLY A 338 52.01 13.43 28.44
N ASP A 339 52.26 14.53 29.14
CA ASP A 339 53.20 14.55 30.28
C ASP A 339 52.56 14.16 31.62
N ALA A 340 51.22 14.14 31.70
CA ALA A 340 50.47 13.76 32.89
C ALA A 340 50.81 12.32 33.33
N PHE A 341 50.86 11.39 32.37
CA PHE A 341 51.22 9.99 32.63
C PHE A 341 52.60 9.86 33.28
N ARG A 342 53.63 10.48 32.69
CA ARG A 342 55.01 10.48 33.21
C ARG A 342 55.09 11.08 34.61
N THR A 343 54.32 12.13 34.85
CA THR A 343 54.27 12.80 36.15
C THR A 343 53.63 11.90 37.20
N ARG A 344 52.53 11.21 36.87
CA ARG A 344 51.91 10.20 37.74
C ARG A 344 52.83 9.03 38.05
N LEU A 345 53.58 8.51 37.08
CA LEU A 345 54.55 7.43 37.34
C LEU A 345 55.65 7.85 38.32
N ARG A 346 56.09 9.12 38.27
CA ARG A 346 57.10 9.67 39.20
C ARG A 346 56.53 9.89 40.60
N MET A 347 55.28 10.37 40.71
CA MET A 347 54.62 10.60 42.00
C MET A 347 54.18 9.30 42.67
N PHE A 348 53.73 8.32 41.88
CA PHE A 348 53.10 7.10 42.35
C PHE A 348 53.82 5.86 41.77
N PRO A 349 54.96 5.45 42.36
CA PRO A 349 55.80 4.39 41.80
C PRO A 349 55.14 3.00 41.82
N SER A 350 54.10 2.81 42.62
CA SER A 350 53.41 1.51 42.71
C SER A 350 52.57 1.18 41.49
N LEU A 351 52.24 2.19 40.67
CA LEU A 351 51.65 1.99 39.36
C LEU A 351 52.52 1.11 38.45
N VAL A 352 53.85 1.19 38.55
CA VAL A 352 54.77 0.34 37.79
C VAL A 352 55.22 -0.86 38.61
N ASN A 353 55.50 -0.67 39.90
CA ASN A 353 56.10 -1.74 40.71
C ASN A 353 55.11 -2.87 41.04
N CYS A 354 53.82 -2.55 41.22
CA CYS A 354 52.81 -3.53 41.64
C CYS A 354 51.94 -4.02 40.47
N CYS A 355 51.90 -3.31 39.34
CA CYS A 355 51.13 -3.72 38.17
C CYS A 355 52.00 -4.43 37.12
N THR A 356 51.42 -5.37 36.39
CA THR A 356 51.97 -5.86 35.13
C THR A 356 51.53 -4.92 34.02
N ILE A 357 52.48 -4.47 33.21
CA ILE A 357 52.22 -3.52 32.13
C ILE A 357 51.91 -4.29 30.86
N ASP A 358 50.78 -3.97 30.24
CA ASP A 358 50.42 -4.46 28.92
C ASP A 358 50.31 -3.27 27.95
N TRP A 359 51.15 -3.28 26.91
CA TRP A 359 51.20 -2.23 25.91
C TRP A 359 50.30 -2.54 24.72
N PHE A 360 49.19 -1.80 24.62
CA PHE A 360 48.27 -1.80 23.48
C PHE A 360 48.88 -0.99 22.35
N ALA A 361 49.51 -1.70 21.42
CA ALA A 361 50.07 -1.13 20.20
C ALA A 361 48.96 -0.61 19.27
N GLU A 362 49.38 0.11 18.23
CA GLU A 362 48.52 0.49 17.11
C GLU A 362 47.97 -0.78 16.42
N TRP A 363 46.76 -0.66 15.84
CA TRP A 363 46.11 -1.82 15.24
C TRP A 363 46.87 -2.28 14.00
N PRO A 364 47.25 -3.57 13.93
CA PRO A 364 47.89 -4.09 12.72
C PRO A 364 46.91 -4.07 11.55
N ALA A 365 47.47 -4.17 10.35
CA ALA A 365 46.73 -4.29 9.09
C ALA A 365 45.52 -5.24 9.15
N ASP A 366 45.71 -6.43 9.72
CA ASP A 366 44.69 -7.47 9.80
C ASP A 366 43.55 -7.11 10.76
N ALA A 367 43.85 -6.33 11.81
CA ALA A 367 42.86 -5.80 12.74
C ALA A 367 42.00 -4.72 12.06
N LEU A 368 42.63 -3.80 11.32
CA LEU A 368 41.93 -2.77 10.54
C LEU A 368 40.98 -3.40 9.51
N TYR A 369 41.44 -4.44 8.82
CA TYR A 369 40.64 -5.19 7.86
C TYR A 369 39.45 -5.89 8.52
N SER A 370 39.70 -6.67 9.58
CA SER A 370 38.66 -7.44 10.28
C SER A 370 37.57 -6.54 10.86
N VAL A 371 37.96 -5.41 11.48
CA VAL A 371 37.02 -4.44 12.06
C VAL A 371 36.15 -3.80 10.97
N ALA A 372 36.74 -3.36 9.86
CA ALA A 372 35.99 -2.77 8.76
C ALA A 372 35.04 -3.79 8.12
N LYS A 373 35.49 -5.04 7.92
CA LYS A 373 34.67 -6.11 7.34
C LYS A 373 33.42 -6.40 8.18
N GLN A 374 33.59 -6.60 9.48
CA GLN A 374 32.45 -6.90 10.37
C GLN A 374 31.47 -5.71 10.42
N GLN A 375 31.97 -4.48 10.48
CA GLN A 375 31.10 -3.31 10.49
C GLN A 375 30.35 -3.11 9.16
N LEU A 376 30.95 -3.37 8.01
CA LEU A 376 30.26 -3.24 6.71
C LEU A 376 29.22 -4.35 6.47
N ILE A 377 29.52 -5.58 6.89
CA ILE A 377 28.59 -6.72 6.76
C ILE A 377 27.35 -6.54 7.63
N ALA A 378 27.52 -6.08 8.88
CA ALA A 378 26.42 -5.91 9.83
C ALA A 378 25.31 -4.97 9.31
N ASP A 379 25.66 -3.99 8.49
CA ASP A 379 24.74 -2.95 8.00
C ASP A 379 24.20 -3.22 6.58
N ASP A 380 24.47 -4.40 5.98
CA ASP A 380 24.14 -4.74 4.57
C ASP A 380 24.46 -3.59 3.61
N THR A 381 25.64 -2.98 3.78
CA THR A 381 26.06 -1.88 2.92
C THR A 381 26.34 -2.48 1.54
N LYS A 382 25.35 -2.47 0.65
CA LYS A 382 25.46 -3.01 -0.72
C LYS A 382 26.58 -2.31 -1.46
N LEU A 383 27.74 -2.94 -1.57
CA LEU A 383 28.93 -2.39 -2.23
C LEU A 383 29.25 -3.25 -3.47
N PRO A 384 29.56 -2.64 -4.62
CA PRO A 384 29.96 -3.39 -5.82
C PRO A 384 31.25 -4.19 -5.61
N ASN A 385 32.21 -3.61 -4.88
CA ASN A 385 33.49 -4.22 -4.56
C ASN A 385 33.84 -3.99 -3.08
N THR A 386 33.36 -4.89 -2.21
CA THR A 386 33.61 -4.81 -0.76
C THR A 386 35.09 -4.96 -0.42
N GLU A 387 35.80 -5.87 -1.09
CA GLU A 387 37.22 -6.16 -0.79
C GLU A 387 38.11 -4.95 -1.09
N GLY A 388 37.92 -4.31 -2.25
CA GLY A 388 38.68 -3.11 -2.61
C GLY A 388 38.45 -1.95 -1.63
N VAL A 389 37.21 -1.78 -1.14
CA VAL A 389 36.88 -0.77 -0.12
C VAL A 389 37.59 -1.07 1.21
N LEU A 390 37.64 -2.33 1.64
CA LEU A 390 38.32 -2.75 2.87
C LEU A 390 39.82 -2.48 2.83
N VAL A 391 40.48 -2.82 1.71
CA VAL A 391 41.90 -2.54 1.50
C VAL A 391 42.16 -1.04 1.50
N THR A 392 41.30 -0.27 0.83
CA THR A 392 41.44 1.20 0.78
C THR A 392 41.31 1.83 2.16
N PHE A 393 40.38 1.38 3.02
CA PHE A 393 40.28 1.89 4.40
C PHE A 393 41.56 1.70 5.21
N ARG A 394 42.19 0.53 5.08
CA ARG A 394 43.49 0.26 5.70
C ARG A 394 44.54 1.25 5.20
N VAL A 395 44.65 1.46 3.89
CA VAL A 395 45.62 2.39 3.29
C VAL A 395 45.36 3.83 3.74
N VAL A 396 44.10 4.27 3.81
CA VAL A 396 43.73 5.59 4.32
C VAL A 396 44.23 5.78 5.75
N HIS A 397 44.05 4.80 6.64
CA HIS A 397 44.53 4.90 8.01
C HIS A 397 46.07 4.98 8.09
N GLN A 398 46.75 4.04 7.42
CA GLN A 398 48.21 3.92 7.47
C GLN A 398 48.93 5.09 6.79
N SER A 399 48.37 5.64 5.71
CA SER A 399 48.91 6.84 5.05
C SER A 399 48.85 8.06 5.96
N VAL A 400 47.77 8.22 6.74
CA VAL A 400 47.65 9.31 7.72
C VAL A 400 48.60 9.10 8.91
N GLU A 401 48.83 7.86 9.36
CA GLU A 401 49.84 7.54 10.38
C GLU A 401 51.24 7.97 9.92
N ALA A 402 51.65 7.57 8.72
CA ALA A 402 52.92 7.96 8.13
C ALA A 402 53.03 9.48 7.95
N ALA A 403 51.97 10.13 7.47
CA ALA A 403 51.92 11.57 7.31
C ALA A 403 51.97 12.33 8.65
N SER A 404 51.41 11.77 9.73
CA SER A 404 51.47 12.37 11.07
C SER A 404 52.90 12.43 11.62
N LEU A 405 53.70 11.39 11.36
CA LEU A 405 55.12 11.35 11.71
C LEU A 405 55.91 12.40 10.93
N ARG A 406 55.64 12.49 9.61
CA ARG A 406 56.24 13.50 8.74
C ARG A 406 55.85 14.93 9.16
N PHE A 407 54.58 15.16 9.48
CA PHE A 407 54.05 16.45 9.92
C PHE A 407 54.72 16.91 11.22
N LYS A 408 54.95 15.99 12.16
CA LYS A 408 55.74 16.26 13.36
C LYS A 408 57.21 16.56 13.04
N ALA A 409 57.81 15.84 12.10
CA ALA A 409 59.21 16.06 11.73
C ALA A 409 59.42 17.46 11.10
N GLU A 410 58.56 17.83 10.15
CA GLU A 410 58.64 19.07 9.37
C GLU A 410 58.14 20.30 10.14
N LEU A 411 56.95 20.21 10.74
CA LEU A 411 56.24 21.37 11.33
C LEU A 411 56.23 21.38 12.86
N LYS A 412 56.82 20.36 13.51
CA LYS A 412 56.84 20.21 14.98
C LYS A 412 55.46 20.20 15.64
N ARG A 413 54.41 19.90 14.87
CA ARG A 413 53.03 19.78 15.33
C ARG A 413 52.66 18.30 15.45
N HIS A 414 52.02 17.95 16.56
CA HIS A 414 51.57 16.59 16.81
C HIS A 414 50.16 16.37 16.25
N CYS A 415 49.98 15.28 15.51
CA CYS A 415 48.68 14.73 15.15
C CYS A 415 48.65 13.28 15.62
N TYR A 416 47.65 12.93 16.44
CA TYR A 416 47.51 11.57 16.95
C TYR A 416 46.46 10.82 16.13
N VAL A 417 46.88 9.73 15.50
CA VAL A 417 45.99 8.80 14.82
C VAL A 417 45.64 7.69 15.82
N THR A 418 44.36 7.37 15.94
CA THR A 418 43.88 6.40 16.93
C THR A 418 42.86 5.45 16.33
N PRO A 419 42.68 4.24 16.89
CA PRO A 419 41.61 3.34 16.47
C PRO A 419 40.21 3.98 16.53
N THR A 420 39.95 4.90 17.48
CA THR A 420 38.68 5.64 17.49
C THR A 420 38.50 6.52 16.25
N SER A 421 39.59 7.02 15.67
CA SER A 421 39.56 7.80 14.43
C SER A 421 39.24 6.89 13.23
N TYR A 422 39.74 5.65 13.23
CA TYR A 422 39.38 4.63 12.23
C TYR A 422 37.90 4.23 12.30
N LEU A 423 37.37 4.02 13.50
CA LEU A 423 35.93 3.77 13.68
C LEU A 423 35.09 4.98 13.21
N THR A 424 35.61 6.19 13.38
CA THR A 424 34.94 7.42 12.91
C THR A 424 34.95 7.51 11.38
N LEU A 425 36.05 7.11 10.74
CA LEU A 425 36.14 6.97 9.28
C LEU A 425 35.06 6.03 8.74
N ILE A 426 34.93 4.82 9.30
CA ILE A 426 33.92 3.85 8.84
C ILE A 426 32.51 4.40 9.08
N SER A 427 32.25 4.99 10.24
CA SER A 427 30.95 5.60 10.55
C SER A 427 30.61 6.77 9.60
N ASN A 428 31.58 7.62 9.28
CA ASN A 428 31.40 8.74 8.36
C ASN A 428 31.19 8.25 6.93
N PHE A 429 31.91 7.22 6.50
CA PHE A 429 31.71 6.60 5.19
C PHE A 429 30.28 6.09 5.03
N LYS A 430 29.79 5.32 6.00
CA LYS A 430 28.41 4.79 5.98
C LYS A 430 27.38 5.91 5.87
N LYS A 431 27.55 6.96 6.68
CA LYS A 431 26.67 8.12 6.69
C LYS A 431 26.69 8.84 5.34
N ILE A 432 27.88 9.22 4.86
CA ILE A 432 28.05 9.97 3.61
C ILE A 432 27.53 9.14 2.42
N LEU A 433 27.84 7.85 2.36
CA LEU A 433 27.36 6.96 1.30
C LEU A 433 25.84 6.83 1.33
N GLY A 434 25.24 6.65 2.52
CA GLY A 434 23.79 6.57 2.70
C GLY A 434 23.09 7.87 2.25
N ASP A 435 23.58 9.02 2.73
CA ASP A 435 23.02 10.33 2.42
C ASP A 435 23.12 10.61 0.91
N LYS A 436 24.28 10.34 0.29
CA LYS A 436 24.50 10.58 -1.15
C LYS A 436 23.72 9.60 -2.04
N ARG A 437 23.58 8.34 -1.64
CA ARG A 437 22.72 7.38 -2.35
C ARG A 437 21.27 7.81 -2.32
N LEU A 438 20.77 8.26 -1.17
CA LEU A 438 19.40 8.75 -1.04
C LEU A 438 19.17 10.00 -1.90
N GLU A 439 20.13 10.94 -1.91
CA GLU A 439 20.07 12.15 -2.73
C GLU A 439 19.98 11.82 -4.23
N VAL A 440 20.90 10.98 -4.74
CA VAL A 440 20.94 10.57 -6.14
C VAL A 440 19.70 9.76 -6.51
N GLU A 441 19.28 8.83 -5.65
CA GLU A 441 18.10 7.99 -5.89
C GLU A 441 16.81 8.81 -5.96
N THR A 442 16.65 9.78 -5.05
CA THR A 442 15.47 10.66 -5.03
C THR A 442 15.39 11.49 -6.32
N LEU A 443 16.52 12.04 -6.78
CA LEU A 443 16.58 12.78 -8.04
C LEU A 443 16.30 11.87 -9.24
N ARG A 444 16.88 10.66 -9.25
CA ARG A 444 16.66 9.67 -10.30
C ARG A 444 15.19 9.27 -10.39
N GLN A 445 14.57 8.94 -9.26
CA GLN A 445 13.15 8.57 -9.19
C GLN A 445 12.25 9.72 -9.64
N ARG A 446 12.58 10.97 -9.30
CA ARG A 446 11.82 12.14 -9.76
C ARG A 446 11.82 12.26 -11.29
N PHE A 447 12.98 12.13 -11.92
CA PHE A 447 13.06 12.15 -13.39
C PHE A 447 12.40 10.92 -14.02
N GLN A 448 12.58 9.75 -13.42
CA GLN A 448 11.96 8.51 -13.89
C GLN A 448 10.43 8.60 -13.85
N SER A 449 9.85 9.08 -12.74
CA SER A 449 8.40 9.30 -12.63
C SER A 449 7.90 10.30 -13.67
N GLY A 450 8.68 11.33 -13.99
CA GLY A 450 8.37 12.26 -15.08
C GLY A 450 8.36 11.56 -16.45
N LEU A 451 9.34 10.71 -16.73
CA LEU A 451 9.42 9.91 -17.95
C LEU A 451 8.27 8.90 -18.05
N ASP A 452 7.91 8.24 -16.95
CA ASP A 452 6.80 7.28 -16.89
C ASP A 452 5.48 8.00 -17.22
N LYS A 453 5.25 9.20 -16.67
CA LYS A 453 4.08 10.02 -16.99
C LYS A 453 4.04 10.47 -18.45
N LEU A 454 5.20 10.81 -19.04
CA LEU A 454 5.28 11.12 -20.47
C LEU A 454 5.00 9.90 -21.34
N SER A 455 5.45 8.72 -20.92
CA SER A 455 5.17 7.45 -21.61
C SER A 455 3.69 7.08 -21.53
N GLU A 456 3.07 7.17 -20.35
CA GLU A 456 1.63 6.97 -20.15
C GLU A 456 0.82 7.93 -21.03
N ALA A 457 1.18 9.23 -21.05
CA ALA A 457 0.51 10.21 -21.89
C ALA A 457 0.66 9.89 -23.38
N GLY A 458 1.84 9.46 -23.82
CA GLY A 458 2.08 9.00 -25.20
C GLY A 458 1.23 7.80 -25.59
N GLN A 459 1.08 6.81 -24.69
CA GLN A 459 0.20 5.66 -24.92
C GLN A 459 -1.27 6.06 -24.99
N ALA A 460 -1.73 6.94 -24.10
CA ALA A 460 -3.11 7.44 -24.12
C ALA A 460 -3.43 8.20 -25.42
N VAL A 461 -2.49 8.99 -25.93
CA VAL A 461 -2.62 9.66 -27.23
C VAL A 461 -2.71 8.66 -28.37
N ALA A 462 -1.83 7.64 -28.39
CA ALA A 462 -1.90 6.60 -29.40
C ALA A 462 -3.25 5.85 -29.41
N VAL A 463 -3.82 5.56 -28.22
CA VAL A 463 -5.16 4.96 -28.12
C VAL A 463 -6.22 5.90 -28.68
N MET A 464 -6.24 7.18 -28.29
CA MET A 464 -7.18 8.16 -28.83
C MET A 464 -7.06 8.33 -30.35
N GLU A 465 -5.84 8.29 -30.91
CA GLU A 465 -5.63 8.32 -32.37
C GLU A 465 -6.27 7.11 -33.05
N THR A 466 -6.12 5.90 -32.48
CA THR A 466 -6.77 4.71 -33.03
C THR A 466 -8.30 4.77 -32.93
N GLU A 467 -8.85 5.29 -31.83
CA GLU A 467 -10.29 5.47 -31.65
C GLU A 467 -10.87 6.48 -32.63
N LEU A 468 -10.18 7.61 -32.87
CA LEU A 468 -10.61 8.62 -33.85
C LEU A 468 -10.70 8.03 -35.27
N VAL A 469 -9.67 7.27 -35.66
CA VAL A 469 -9.63 6.59 -36.97
C VAL A 469 -10.74 5.53 -37.07
N ALA A 470 -11.04 4.81 -36.00
CA ALA A 470 -12.11 3.81 -35.97
C ALA A 470 -13.52 4.44 -36.03
N MET A 471 -13.72 5.63 -35.46
CA MET A 471 -15.02 6.32 -35.47
C MET A 471 -15.38 6.94 -36.83
N GLN A 472 -14.39 7.36 -37.63
CA GLN A 472 -14.60 7.95 -38.97
C GLN A 472 -15.52 7.12 -39.90
N PRO A 473 -15.23 5.84 -40.19
CA PRO A 473 -16.07 5.03 -41.09
C PRO A 473 -17.45 4.74 -40.50
N VAL A 474 -17.57 4.67 -39.17
CA VAL A 474 -18.85 4.47 -38.48
C VAL A 474 -19.74 5.69 -38.70
N LEU A 475 -19.21 6.91 -38.53
CA LEU A 475 -19.96 8.14 -38.76
C LEU A 475 -20.40 8.28 -40.22
N GLU A 476 -19.53 7.96 -41.19
CA GLU A 476 -19.91 7.97 -42.62
C GLU A 476 -21.05 7.00 -42.91
N LYS A 477 -20.99 5.79 -42.36
CA LYS A 477 -22.04 4.79 -42.52
C LYS A 477 -23.35 5.27 -41.91
N THR A 478 -23.33 5.74 -40.66
CA THR A 478 -24.54 6.25 -39.98
C THR A 478 -25.10 7.50 -40.66
N SER A 479 -24.24 8.34 -41.25
CA SER A 479 -24.69 9.50 -42.04
C SER A 479 -25.41 9.10 -43.32
N LYS A 480 -24.98 8.03 -43.98
CA LYS A 480 -25.67 7.48 -45.16
C LYS A 480 -27.01 6.86 -44.76
N GLU A 481 -27.03 6.06 -43.69
CA GLU A 481 -28.24 5.44 -43.15
C GLU A 481 -29.31 6.49 -42.78
N VAL A 482 -28.92 7.58 -42.09
CA VAL A 482 -29.82 8.70 -41.76
C VAL A 482 -30.37 9.39 -43.03
N ALA A 483 -29.53 9.60 -44.04
CA ALA A 483 -29.95 10.21 -45.30
C ALA A 483 -30.95 9.33 -46.08
N GLU A 484 -30.71 8.02 -46.12
CA GLU A 484 -31.62 7.04 -46.75
C GLU A 484 -32.96 6.96 -46.00
N MET A 485 -32.94 6.92 -44.67
CA MET A 485 -34.16 6.91 -43.85
C MET A 485 -35.01 8.17 -44.03
N MET A 486 -34.38 9.34 -44.21
CA MET A 486 -35.09 10.60 -44.49
C MET A 486 -35.88 10.53 -45.80
N VAL A 487 -35.29 9.98 -46.87
CA VAL A 487 -35.97 9.82 -48.17
C VAL A 487 -37.22 8.95 -48.00
N VAL A 488 -37.09 7.80 -47.35
CA VAL A 488 -38.22 6.88 -47.10
C VAL A 488 -39.33 7.53 -46.27
N ILE A 489 -38.98 8.26 -45.20
CA ILE A 489 -39.96 8.98 -44.36
C ILE A 489 -40.68 10.06 -45.16
N THR A 490 -39.97 10.82 -46.02
CA THR A 490 -40.62 11.86 -46.84
C THR A 490 -41.60 11.28 -47.85
N GLU A 491 -41.26 10.16 -48.49
CA GLU A 491 -42.15 9.46 -49.42
C GLU A 491 -43.37 8.86 -48.70
N ASP A 492 -43.17 8.19 -47.57
CA ASP A 492 -44.27 7.55 -46.84
C ASP A 492 -45.16 8.57 -46.11
N LYS A 493 -44.62 9.73 -45.70
CA LYS A 493 -45.41 10.85 -45.17
C LYS A 493 -46.30 11.49 -46.26
N ALA A 494 -45.78 11.59 -47.49
CA ALA A 494 -46.58 12.05 -48.63
C ALA A 494 -47.70 11.05 -48.98
N LYS A 495 -47.41 9.75 -48.99
CA LYS A 495 -48.43 8.70 -49.20
C LYS A 495 -49.49 8.74 -48.09
N ALA A 496 -49.08 8.83 -46.82
CA ALA A 496 -49.99 8.93 -45.68
C ALA A 496 -50.92 10.14 -45.77
N ALA A 497 -50.42 11.30 -46.22
CA ALA A 497 -51.22 12.51 -46.40
C ALA A 497 -52.32 12.33 -47.46
N VAL A 498 -52.00 11.69 -48.60
CA VAL A 498 -52.97 11.37 -49.66
C VAL A 498 -54.04 10.41 -49.15
N THR A 499 -53.66 9.35 -48.43
CA THR A 499 -54.62 8.39 -47.85
C THR A 499 -55.50 9.04 -46.78
N LYS A 500 -54.96 9.98 -45.99
CA LYS A 500 -55.72 10.75 -44.99
C LYS A 500 -56.77 11.66 -45.60
N GLU A 501 -56.44 12.33 -46.69
CA GLU A 501 -57.37 13.19 -47.42
C GLU A 501 -58.50 12.37 -48.08
N ALA A 502 -58.18 11.18 -48.61
CA ALA A 502 -59.17 10.26 -49.17
C ALA A 502 -60.17 9.76 -48.11
N VAL A 503 -59.68 9.35 -46.93
CA VAL A 503 -60.54 8.91 -45.80
C VAL A 503 -61.44 10.05 -45.32
N ALA A 504 -60.92 11.28 -45.20
CA ALA A 504 -61.70 12.44 -44.78
C ALA A 504 -62.82 12.82 -45.78
N LYS A 505 -62.62 12.55 -47.07
CA LYS A 505 -63.63 12.75 -48.11
C LYS A 505 -64.73 11.68 -48.04
N GLN A 506 -64.34 10.42 -47.91
CA GLN A 506 -65.29 9.29 -47.76
C GLN A 506 -66.14 9.39 -46.48
N GLU A 507 -65.57 9.92 -45.41
CA GLU A 507 -66.28 10.15 -44.13
C GLU A 507 -67.39 11.20 -44.27
N LYS A 508 -67.16 12.26 -45.05
CA LYS A 508 -68.17 13.30 -45.32
C LYS A 508 -69.30 12.77 -46.21
N GLU A 509 -69.00 11.95 -47.21
CA GLU A 509 -69.99 11.35 -48.12
C GLU A 509 -70.90 10.36 -47.40
N ALA A 510 -70.35 9.48 -46.56
CA ALA A 510 -71.13 8.54 -45.75
C ALA A 510 -72.06 9.23 -44.73
N THR A 511 -71.63 10.36 -44.16
CA THR A 511 -72.44 11.15 -43.21
C THR A 511 -73.62 11.84 -43.90
N ALA A 512 -73.45 12.31 -45.14
CA ALA A 512 -74.51 12.96 -45.90
C ALA A 512 -75.60 11.97 -46.35
N GLN A 513 -75.22 10.77 -46.80
CA GLN A 513 -76.18 9.74 -47.21
C GLN A 513 -77.02 9.19 -46.04
N ALA A 514 -76.47 9.16 -44.83
CA ALA A 514 -77.18 8.77 -43.61
C ALA A 514 -78.38 9.69 -43.28
N ALA A 515 -78.24 11.00 -43.54
CA ALA A 515 -79.28 11.97 -43.25
C ALA A 515 -80.48 11.86 -44.22
N VAL A 516 -80.21 11.56 -45.50
CA VAL A 516 -81.23 11.49 -46.55
C VAL A 516 -82.16 10.27 -46.38
N ALA A 517 -81.63 9.11 -45.98
CA ALA A 517 -82.44 7.91 -45.76
C ALA A 517 -83.44 8.05 -44.60
N GLN A 518 -83.08 8.84 -43.57
CA GLN A 518 -83.91 9.05 -42.38
C GLN A 518 -85.14 9.93 -42.68
N GLU A 519 -85.01 10.96 -43.52
CA GLU A 519 -86.07 11.93 -43.82
C GLU A 519 -87.21 11.31 -44.67
N ILE A 520 -86.87 10.37 -45.56
CA ILE A 520 -87.83 9.67 -46.44
C ILE A 520 -88.75 8.71 -45.63
N LYS A 521 -88.30 8.27 -44.45
CA LYS A 521 -89.04 7.33 -43.59
C LYS A 521 -90.22 7.96 -42.89
N ASP A 522 -90.04 9.19 -42.42
CA ASP A 522 -91.02 9.86 -41.57
C ASP A 522 -92.23 10.37 -42.38
N ASP A 523 -92.06 10.64 -43.67
CA ASP A 523 -93.11 11.18 -44.55
C ASP A 523 -94.08 10.12 -45.10
N ALA A 524 -93.68 8.84 -45.17
CA ALA A 524 -94.53 7.75 -45.68
C ALA A 524 -95.55 7.25 -44.65
N GLN A 525 -95.27 7.40 -43.36
CA GLN A 525 -96.10 6.87 -42.28
C GLN A 525 -97.32 7.77 -41.98
N LYS A 526 -97.21 9.07 -42.24
CA LYS A 526 -98.22 10.08 -41.91
C LYS A 526 -99.49 10.02 -42.79
N ASP A 527 -99.34 9.61 -44.04
CA ASP A 527 -100.44 9.59 -45.03
C ASP A 527 -101.36 8.36 -44.90
N LEU A 528 -100.93 7.30 -44.19
CA LEU A 528 -101.66 6.03 -44.07
C LEU A 528 -102.74 6.06 -42.95
N ASP A 529 -102.62 6.98 -41.99
CA ASP A 529 -103.51 7.06 -40.82
C ASP A 529 -104.85 7.80 -41.09
N GLU A 530 -104.99 8.53 -42.21
CA GLU A 530 -106.18 9.36 -42.50
C GLU A 530 -107.43 8.58 -42.99
N ALA A 531 -107.28 7.37 -43.56
CA ALA A 531 -108.38 6.65 -44.23
C ALA A 531 -108.99 5.49 -43.46
N LEU A 532 -108.28 4.93 -42.48
CA LEU A 532 -108.73 3.76 -41.71
C LEU A 532 -110.02 3.99 -40.89
N PRO A 533 -110.25 5.15 -40.25
CA PRO A 533 -111.42 5.34 -39.38
C PRO A 533 -112.77 5.28 -40.12
N ALA A 534 -112.82 5.76 -41.37
CA ALA A 534 -114.06 5.84 -42.14
C ALA A 534 -114.54 4.46 -42.62
N LEU A 535 -113.63 3.51 -42.84
CA LEU A 535 -113.94 2.15 -43.27
C LEU A 535 -114.53 1.32 -42.11
N GLU A 536 -113.98 1.46 -40.90
CA GLU A 536 -114.42 0.70 -39.73
C GLU A 536 -115.86 1.03 -39.32
N VAL A 537 -116.26 2.31 -39.40
CA VAL A 537 -117.61 2.77 -39.08
C VAL A 537 -118.66 2.12 -40.02
N ALA A 538 -118.37 2.05 -41.31
CA ALA A 538 -119.29 1.47 -42.30
C ALA A 538 -119.48 -0.05 -42.11
N VAL A 539 -118.41 -0.78 -41.78
CA VAL A 539 -118.48 -2.23 -41.49
C VAL A 539 -119.28 -2.51 -40.22
N GLN A 540 -119.15 -1.67 -39.18
CA GLN A 540 -119.99 -1.81 -37.97
C GLN A 540 -121.47 -1.59 -38.25
N CYS A 541 -121.82 -0.56 -39.05
CA CYS A 541 -123.20 -0.33 -39.43
C CYS A 541 -123.82 -1.53 -40.17
N LEU A 542 -123.10 -2.19 -41.07
CA LEU A 542 -123.58 -3.41 -41.74
C LEU A 542 -123.86 -4.57 -40.78
N LYS A 543 -123.05 -4.75 -39.71
CA LYS A 543 -123.26 -5.82 -38.73
C LYS A 543 -124.55 -5.64 -37.92
N SER A 544 -125.04 -4.41 -37.81
CA SER A 544 -126.26 -4.08 -37.05
C SER A 544 -127.57 -4.35 -37.80
N LEU A 545 -127.52 -4.64 -39.10
CA LEU A 545 -128.69 -4.95 -39.92
C LEU A 545 -129.25 -6.35 -39.63
N LYS A 546 -130.55 -6.44 -39.37
CA LYS A 546 -131.28 -7.70 -39.20
C LYS A 546 -131.87 -8.17 -40.53
N LEU A 547 -131.96 -9.49 -40.69
CA LEU A 547 -132.52 -10.14 -41.89
C LEU A 547 -133.95 -9.66 -42.20
N SER A 548 -134.74 -9.38 -41.17
CA SER A 548 -136.11 -8.87 -41.30
C SER A 548 -136.17 -7.53 -42.04
N HIS A 549 -135.20 -6.63 -41.83
CA HIS A 549 -135.21 -5.32 -42.48
C HIS A 549 -134.97 -5.42 -44.00
N ILE A 550 -134.19 -6.40 -44.46
CA ILE A 550 -133.97 -6.64 -45.90
C ILE A 550 -135.17 -7.36 -46.52
N GLN A 551 -135.84 -8.25 -45.77
CA GLN A 551 -137.07 -8.91 -46.21
C GLN A 551 -138.23 -7.91 -46.40
N GLU A 552 -138.35 -6.92 -45.52
CA GLU A 552 -139.33 -5.84 -45.66
C GLU A 552 -139.15 -5.07 -46.98
N VAL A 553 -137.91 -4.74 -47.32
CA VAL A 553 -137.61 -4.05 -48.59
C VAL A 553 -138.00 -4.92 -49.79
N LYS A 554 -137.75 -6.24 -49.74
CA LYS A 554 -138.15 -7.17 -50.82
C LYS A 554 -139.67 -7.28 -50.99
N ALA A 555 -140.42 -7.25 -49.90
CA ALA A 555 -141.87 -7.41 -49.91
C ALA A 555 -142.63 -6.23 -50.55
N LEU A 556 -141.96 -5.08 -50.72
CA LEU A 556 -142.56 -3.91 -51.36
C LEU A 556 -142.95 -4.21 -52.81
N ALA A 557 -144.22 -3.95 -53.13
CA ALA A 557 -144.74 -4.03 -54.49
C ALA A 557 -144.34 -2.79 -55.32
N ASN A 558 -144.33 -1.61 -54.69
CA ASN A 558 -143.87 -0.35 -55.27
C ASN A 558 -143.02 0.42 -54.24
N PRO A 559 -141.68 0.39 -54.33
CA PRO A 559 -140.82 0.96 -53.29
C PRO A 559 -140.66 2.50 -53.40
N PRO A 560 -140.43 3.20 -52.27
CA PRO A 560 -140.10 4.63 -52.26
C PRO A 560 -138.79 4.96 -53.01
N GLY A 561 -138.67 6.20 -53.48
CA GLY A 561 -137.51 6.64 -54.30
C GLY A 561 -136.13 6.39 -53.67
N GLY A 562 -135.97 6.64 -52.36
CA GLY A 562 -134.69 6.41 -51.66
C GLY A 562 -134.26 4.95 -51.61
N VAL A 563 -135.21 4.02 -51.60
CA VAL A 563 -134.93 2.57 -51.65
C VAL A 563 -134.47 2.16 -53.05
N LYS A 564 -135.06 2.72 -54.11
CA LYS A 564 -134.63 2.45 -55.49
C LYS A 564 -133.20 2.94 -55.75
N LEU A 565 -132.88 4.17 -55.35
CA LEU A 565 -131.53 4.75 -55.50
C LEU A 565 -130.44 3.94 -54.79
N THR A 566 -130.72 3.47 -53.58
CA THR A 566 -129.75 2.66 -52.82
C THR A 566 -129.51 1.30 -53.44
N LEU A 567 -130.56 0.65 -53.93
CA LEU A 567 -130.39 -0.63 -54.59
C LEU A 567 -129.78 -0.49 -55.98
N GLU A 568 -130.01 0.61 -56.68
CA GLU A 568 -129.26 0.95 -57.90
C GLU A 568 -127.76 1.07 -57.61
N ALA A 569 -127.38 1.84 -56.58
CA ALA A 569 -125.99 2.01 -56.18
C ALA A 569 -125.32 0.66 -55.81
N ILE A 570 -126.02 -0.19 -55.06
CA ILE A 570 -125.54 -1.53 -54.70
C ILE A 570 -125.45 -2.45 -55.92
N CYS A 571 -126.44 -2.40 -56.82
CA CYS A 571 -126.40 -3.12 -58.09
C CYS A 571 -125.19 -2.70 -58.92
N ILE A 572 -124.80 -1.43 -58.91
CA ILE A 572 -123.58 -0.95 -59.58
C ILE A 572 -122.33 -1.51 -58.89
N MET A 573 -122.26 -1.48 -57.55
CA MET A 573 -121.13 -2.05 -56.79
C MET A 573 -120.94 -3.55 -57.03
N PHE A 574 -122.03 -4.28 -57.26
CA PHE A 574 -122.02 -5.72 -57.58
C PHE A 574 -122.15 -6.02 -59.08
N GLU A 575 -122.07 -5.00 -59.95
CA GLU A 575 -122.14 -5.11 -61.41
C GLU A 575 -123.40 -5.83 -61.99
N VAL A 576 -124.56 -5.69 -61.35
CA VAL A 576 -125.84 -6.28 -61.78
C VAL A 576 -126.52 -5.45 -62.88
N LYS A 577 -126.89 -6.10 -63.99
CA LYS A 577 -127.49 -5.44 -65.18
C LYS A 577 -128.99 -5.13 -65.03
N PRO A 578 -129.50 -3.99 -65.56
CA PRO A 578 -130.90 -3.61 -65.46
C PRO A 578 -131.82 -4.37 -66.42
N THR A 579 -133.12 -4.42 -66.11
CA THR A 579 -134.17 -5.00 -66.97
C THR A 579 -134.88 -3.88 -67.75
N MET A 580 -135.08 -4.06 -69.06
CA MET A 580 -135.58 -3.00 -69.95
C MET A 580 -137.10 -3.07 -70.14
N LYS A 581 -137.85 -2.04 -69.71
CA LYS A 581 -139.32 -1.94 -69.87
C LYS A 581 -139.72 -0.81 -70.83
N ASN A 582 -140.84 -0.98 -71.53
CA ASN A 582 -141.40 0.06 -72.39
C ASN A 582 -142.08 1.13 -71.51
N ASP A 583 -141.80 2.40 -71.79
CA ASP A 583 -142.24 3.54 -70.98
C ASP A 583 -143.74 3.85 -71.17
N PRO A 584 -144.57 3.91 -70.10
CA PRO A 584 -145.99 4.22 -70.22
C PRO A 584 -146.26 5.66 -70.68
N GLU A 585 -145.32 6.60 -70.56
CA GLU A 585 -145.54 7.99 -71.01
C GLU A 585 -145.05 8.28 -72.43
N ARG A 586 -144.34 7.36 -73.11
CA ARG A 586 -143.89 7.52 -74.50
C ARG A 586 -143.86 6.18 -75.27
N PRO A 587 -144.82 5.89 -76.17
CA PRO A 587 -144.82 4.64 -76.94
C PRO A 587 -143.60 4.57 -77.88
N GLY A 588 -142.64 3.69 -77.58
CA GLY A 588 -141.49 3.36 -78.45
C GLY A 588 -140.08 3.40 -77.82
N LYS A 589 -139.90 3.91 -76.59
CA LYS A 589 -138.59 3.93 -75.89
C LYS A 589 -138.56 2.94 -74.72
N LYS A 590 -137.46 2.19 -74.60
CA LYS A 590 -137.20 1.25 -73.49
C LYS A 590 -136.35 1.93 -72.41
N THR A 591 -136.80 1.96 -71.16
CA THR A 591 -136.11 2.52 -70.00
C THR A 591 -135.59 1.41 -69.10
N ALA A 592 -134.38 1.60 -68.54
CA ALA A 592 -133.70 0.63 -67.69
C ALA A 592 -134.26 0.70 -66.27
N ASP A 593 -134.92 -0.36 -65.81
CA ASP A 593 -135.41 -0.51 -64.45
C ASP A 593 -134.48 -1.45 -63.68
N TYR A 594 -133.78 -0.94 -62.67
CA TYR A 594 -132.91 -1.73 -61.80
C TYR A 594 -133.67 -2.39 -60.66
N TRP A 595 -134.92 -2.00 -60.38
CA TRP A 595 -135.67 -2.56 -59.25
C TRP A 595 -135.99 -4.04 -59.45
N GLU A 596 -136.40 -4.45 -60.65
CA GLU A 596 -136.73 -5.85 -60.94
C GLU A 596 -135.47 -6.74 -60.95
N SER A 597 -134.36 -6.23 -61.49
CA SER A 597 -133.04 -6.87 -61.38
C SER A 597 -132.54 -6.93 -59.94
N ALA A 598 -132.69 -5.86 -59.16
CA ALA A 598 -132.33 -5.83 -57.74
C ALA A 598 -133.19 -6.83 -56.94
N LYS A 599 -134.50 -6.89 -57.19
CA LYS A 599 -135.42 -7.79 -56.49
C LYS A 599 -135.14 -9.27 -56.78
N SER A 600 -134.77 -9.60 -58.03
CA SER A 600 -134.51 -10.97 -58.46
C SER A 600 -133.08 -11.45 -58.22
N GLN A 601 -132.08 -10.56 -58.22
CA GLN A 601 -130.66 -10.96 -58.13
C GLN A 601 -129.95 -10.50 -56.85
N VAL A 602 -130.34 -9.35 -56.27
CA VAL A 602 -129.67 -8.77 -55.09
C VAL A 602 -130.46 -9.06 -53.82
N LEU A 603 -131.78 -8.90 -53.85
CA LEU A 603 -132.70 -9.15 -52.73
C LEU A 603 -133.33 -10.55 -52.75
N SER A 604 -132.98 -11.41 -53.73
CA SER A 604 -133.51 -12.77 -53.79
C SER A 604 -133.13 -13.59 -52.57
N ASP A 605 -131.86 -13.48 -52.15
CA ASP A 605 -131.34 -14.03 -50.91
C ASP A 605 -130.82 -12.92 -49.97
N PRO A 606 -131.65 -12.48 -48.99
CA PRO A 606 -131.28 -11.47 -48.02
C PRO A 606 -130.06 -11.82 -47.15
N LYS A 607 -129.76 -13.11 -46.95
CA LYS A 607 -128.63 -13.53 -46.11
C LYS A 607 -127.32 -13.48 -46.90
N GLY A 608 -127.33 -13.98 -48.15
CA GLY A 608 -126.18 -13.93 -49.05
C GLY A 608 -125.73 -12.51 -49.44
N LEU A 609 -126.63 -11.52 -49.43
CA LEU A 609 -126.26 -10.12 -49.69
C LEU A 609 -125.32 -9.53 -48.61
N LEU A 610 -125.62 -9.79 -47.33
CA LEU A 610 -124.79 -9.29 -46.22
C LEU A 610 -123.38 -9.90 -46.25
N GLU A 611 -123.27 -11.19 -46.55
CA GLU A 611 -121.98 -11.87 -46.66
C GLU A 611 -121.13 -11.28 -47.80
N LYS A 612 -121.75 -10.99 -48.96
CA LYS A 612 -121.07 -10.36 -50.09
C LYS A 612 -120.57 -8.93 -49.80
N LEU A 613 -121.22 -8.20 -48.91
CA LEU A 613 -120.80 -6.85 -48.52
C LEU A 613 -119.59 -6.87 -47.57
N PHE A 614 -119.49 -7.86 -46.68
CA PHE A 614 -118.32 -8.02 -45.81
C PHE A 614 -117.10 -8.56 -46.54
N ALA A 615 -117.30 -9.45 -47.51
CA ALA A 615 -116.23 -10.11 -48.26
C ALA A 615 -115.77 -9.31 -49.50
N TYR A 616 -116.18 -8.04 -49.64
CA TYR A 616 -115.81 -7.23 -50.79
C TYR A 616 -114.34 -6.82 -50.72
N ASP A 617 -113.61 -7.05 -51.80
CA ASP A 617 -112.18 -6.71 -51.90
C ASP A 617 -111.99 -5.19 -52.01
N LYS A 618 -111.63 -4.57 -50.88
CA LYS A 618 -111.45 -3.13 -50.75
C LYS A 618 -110.14 -2.61 -51.34
N ASP A 619 -109.13 -3.46 -51.52
CA ASP A 619 -107.81 -3.07 -51.99
C ASP A 619 -107.73 -3.12 -53.54
N ASN A 620 -108.67 -3.80 -54.21
CA ASN A 620 -108.73 -3.94 -55.68
C ASN A 620 -110.14 -3.68 -56.27
N ILE A 621 -110.75 -2.52 -56.01
CA ILE A 621 -112.02 -2.14 -56.65
C ILE A 621 -111.76 -1.68 -58.09
N PRO A 622 -112.43 -2.25 -59.12
CA PRO A 622 -112.24 -1.80 -60.51
C PRO A 622 -112.66 -0.34 -60.71
N ASP A 623 -111.79 0.48 -61.31
CA ASP A 623 -112.03 1.92 -61.55
C ASP A 623 -113.36 2.20 -62.28
N LYS A 624 -113.80 1.27 -63.12
CA LYS A 624 -115.07 1.36 -63.85
C LYS A 624 -116.29 1.35 -62.92
N VAL A 625 -116.24 0.62 -61.80
CA VAL A 625 -117.33 0.56 -60.80
C VAL A 625 -117.39 1.87 -60.02
N ILE A 626 -116.22 2.39 -59.62
CA ILE A 626 -116.07 3.66 -58.91
C ILE A 626 -116.61 4.83 -59.75
N SER A 627 -116.27 4.91 -61.02
CA SER A 627 -116.77 5.97 -61.91
C SER A 627 -118.29 5.90 -62.14
N ASN A 628 -118.87 4.69 -62.16
CA ASN A 628 -120.32 4.54 -62.33
C ASN A 628 -121.11 4.89 -61.06
N ILE A 629 -120.54 4.73 -59.86
CA ILE A 629 -121.21 5.07 -58.60
C ILE A 629 -120.97 6.52 -58.13
N GLU A 630 -119.92 7.16 -58.63
CA GLU A 630 -119.57 8.56 -58.32
C GLU A 630 -120.74 9.56 -58.49
N PRO A 631 -121.57 9.50 -59.56
CA PRO A 631 -122.73 10.38 -59.69
C PRO A 631 -123.78 10.16 -58.58
N TYR A 632 -123.85 8.95 -58.03
CA TYR A 632 -124.75 8.61 -56.94
C TYR A 632 -124.21 9.09 -55.59
N ILE A 633 -122.90 8.97 -55.32
CA ILE A 633 -122.30 9.44 -54.06
C ILE A 633 -122.39 10.97 -53.92
N ASN A 634 -122.36 11.70 -55.04
CA ASN A 634 -122.43 13.16 -55.07
C ASN A 634 -123.87 13.72 -55.02
N ARG A 635 -124.89 12.86 -55.04
CA ARG A 635 -126.30 13.26 -55.00
C ARG A 635 -126.75 13.54 -53.55
N GLU A 636 -127.38 14.69 -53.31
CA GLU A 636 -127.86 15.07 -51.95
C GLU A 636 -128.94 14.12 -51.41
N ASP A 637 -129.73 13.52 -52.28
CA ASP A 637 -130.75 12.52 -51.95
C ASP A 637 -130.17 11.13 -51.67
N PHE A 638 -128.88 10.91 -51.94
CA PHE A 638 -128.14 9.69 -51.63
C PHE A 638 -127.25 9.83 -50.38
N ASP A 639 -127.76 10.52 -49.37
CA ASP A 639 -127.14 10.62 -48.06
C ASP A 639 -127.73 9.61 -47.06
N PRO A 640 -126.92 8.93 -46.23
CA PRO A 640 -127.43 7.93 -45.29
C PRO A 640 -128.53 8.45 -44.37
N ALA A 641 -128.46 9.71 -43.93
CA ALA A 641 -129.49 10.30 -43.06
C ALA A 641 -130.81 10.55 -43.80
N ALA A 642 -130.76 10.91 -45.08
CA ALA A 642 -131.94 11.07 -45.93
C ALA A 642 -132.60 9.72 -46.25
N ILE A 643 -131.80 8.71 -46.58
CA ILE A 643 -132.27 7.36 -46.92
C ILE A 643 -132.85 6.63 -45.70
N LYS A 644 -132.34 6.89 -44.49
CA LYS A 644 -132.88 6.32 -43.24
C LYS A 644 -134.38 6.54 -43.08
N LYS A 645 -134.88 7.71 -43.51
CA LYS A 645 -136.31 8.04 -43.45
C LYS A 645 -137.17 7.12 -44.32
N ALA A 646 -136.61 6.58 -45.40
CA ALA A 646 -137.28 5.63 -46.29
C ALA A 646 -137.06 4.17 -45.87
N SER A 647 -135.85 3.80 -45.45
CA SER A 647 -135.55 2.47 -44.91
C SER A 647 -134.23 2.46 -44.15
N VAL A 648 -134.26 1.91 -42.92
CA VAL A 648 -133.05 1.67 -42.11
C VAL A 648 -132.09 0.67 -42.78
N ALA A 649 -132.63 -0.28 -43.55
CA ALA A 649 -131.80 -1.22 -44.31
C ALA A 649 -130.95 -0.51 -45.37
N CYS A 650 -131.54 0.49 -46.04
CA CYS A 650 -130.87 1.22 -47.10
C CYS A 650 -129.85 2.26 -46.58
N GLU A 651 -130.03 2.79 -45.37
CA GLU A 651 -129.04 3.69 -44.73
C GLU A 651 -127.66 3.02 -44.61
N ALA A 652 -127.61 1.81 -44.06
CA ALA A 652 -126.36 1.09 -43.84
C ALA A 652 -125.70 0.65 -45.16
N LEU A 653 -126.50 0.34 -46.18
CA LEU A 653 -125.98 0.00 -47.51
C LEU A 653 -125.41 1.23 -48.24
N CYS A 654 -126.02 2.41 -48.05
CA CYS A 654 -125.50 3.68 -48.56
C CYS A 654 -124.16 4.06 -47.91
N MET A 655 -124.05 3.96 -46.58
CA MET A 655 -122.79 4.25 -45.86
C MET A 655 -121.63 3.36 -46.34
N TRP A 656 -121.90 2.08 -46.57
CA TRP A 656 -120.90 1.14 -47.05
C TRP A 656 -120.37 1.51 -48.45
N ALA A 657 -121.25 1.85 -49.39
CA ALA A 657 -120.83 2.25 -50.73
C ALA A 657 -119.94 3.52 -50.72
N ARG A 658 -120.23 4.50 -49.83
CA ARG A 658 -119.41 5.72 -49.68
C ARG A 658 -118.05 5.46 -49.05
N ALA A 659 -117.97 4.56 -48.06
CA ALA A 659 -116.70 4.25 -47.41
C ALA A 659 -115.71 3.52 -48.34
N MET A 660 -116.22 2.60 -49.17
CA MET A 660 -115.39 1.89 -50.16
C MET A 660 -114.79 2.84 -51.22
N PHE A 661 -115.54 3.86 -51.63
CA PHE A 661 -115.05 4.90 -52.53
C PHE A 661 -113.87 5.71 -51.92
N LYS A 662 -113.93 6.06 -50.63
CA LYS A 662 -112.90 6.89 -49.98
C LYS A 662 -111.58 6.13 -49.77
N TYR A 663 -111.63 4.85 -49.43
CA TYR A 663 -110.44 4.04 -49.15
C TYR A 663 -109.57 3.80 -50.40
N HIS A 664 -110.19 3.52 -51.56
CA HIS A 664 -109.50 3.33 -52.84
C HIS A 664 -108.59 4.51 -53.21
N HIS A 665 -109.04 5.74 -52.95
CA HIS A 665 -108.26 6.95 -53.27
C HIS A 665 -107.00 7.13 -52.40
N VAL A 666 -107.02 6.68 -51.14
CA VAL A 666 -105.88 6.85 -50.21
C VAL A 666 -104.86 5.73 -50.33
N ALA A 667 -105.28 4.48 -50.58
CA ALA A 667 -104.34 3.37 -50.79
C ALA A 667 -103.41 3.63 -52.00
N ARG A 668 -103.88 4.34 -53.02
CA ARG A 668 -103.11 4.67 -54.23
C ARG A 668 -102.04 5.76 -54.02
N SER A 669 -102.16 6.62 -53.01
CA SER A 669 -101.22 7.74 -52.81
C SER A 669 -99.95 7.33 -52.04
N VAL A 670 -99.96 6.23 -51.29
CA VAL A 670 -98.87 5.85 -50.36
C VAL A 670 -97.86 4.85 -50.96
N GLU A 671 -98.23 4.10 -51.99
CA GLU A 671 -97.37 3.07 -52.63
C GLU A 671 -96.03 3.59 -53.21
N PRO A 672 -95.93 4.80 -53.81
CA PRO A 672 -94.65 5.29 -54.35
C PRO A 672 -93.60 5.64 -53.29
N LYS A 673 -94.01 5.92 -52.04
CA LYS A 673 -93.09 6.34 -50.97
C LYS A 673 -92.35 5.17 -50.33
N ARG A 674 -92.98 3.98 -50.25
CA ARG A 674 -92.36 2.75 -49.71
C ARG A 674 -91.18 2.23 -50.53
N GLN A 675 -91.23 2.35 -51.86
CA GLN A 675 -90.14 1.88 -52.73
C GLN A 675 -88.88 2.75 -52.66
N LYS A 676 -89.02 4.06 -52.37
CA LYS A 676 -87.87 4.98 -52.26
C LYS A 676 -87.04 4.78 -50.99
N LEU A 677 -87.67 4.34 -49.90
CA LEU A 677 -87.00 4.11 -48.62
C LEU A 677 -86.02 2.93 -48.69
N MET A 678 -86.43 1.83 -49.32
CA MET A 678 -85.62 0.62 -49.42
C MET A 678 -84.31 0.84 -50.20
N ALA A 679 -84.35 1.66 -51.26
CA ALA A 679 -83.17 1.96 -52.07
C ALA A 679 -82.12 2.80 -51.32
N ALA A 680 -82.54 3.71 -50.43
CA ALA A 680 -81.63 4.60 -49.70
C ALA A 680 -80.88 3.89 -48.55
N GLU A 681 -81.49 2.87 -47.91
CA GLU A 681 -80.84 2.10 -46.83
C GLU A 681 -79.75 1.14 -47.36
N GLU A 682 -79.89 0.63 -48.59
CA GLU A 682 -78.93 -0.29 -49.19
C GLU A 682 -77.64 0.42 -49.65
N GLU A 683 -77.76 1.63 -50.18
CA GLU A 683 -76.62 2.48 -50.58
C GLU A 683 -75.76 2.88 -49.38
N LEU A 684 -76.39 3.21 -48.24
CA LEU A 684 -75.72 3.59 -46.99
C LEU A 684 -74.73 2.51 -46.48
N SER A 685 -75.15 1.25 -46.53
CA SER A 685 -74.40 0.10 -46.02
C SER A 685 -73.08 -0.10 -46.75
N VAL A 686 -73.08 0.07 -48.08
CA VAL A 686 -71.89 -0.08 -48.94
C VAL A 686 -70.85 1.00 -48.62
N THR A 687 -71.27 2.25 -48.47
CA THR A 687 -70.39 3.38 -48.13
C THR A 687 -69.73 3.25 -46.75
N MET A 688 -70.45 2.74 -45.74
CA MET A 688 -69.88 2.53 -44.40
C MET A 688 -68.80 1.44 -44.39
N GLY A 689 -68.99 0.36 -45.17
CA GLY A 689 -67.98 -0.70 -45.30
C GLY A 689 -66.66 -0.23 -45.94
N GLN A 690 -66.74 0.66 -46.93
CA GLN A 690 -65.57 1.25 -47.57
C GLN A 690 -64.81 2.21 -46.63
N LEU A 691 -65.53 2.96 -45.80
CA LEU A 691 -64.94 3.89 -44.84
C LEU A 691 -64.10 3.18 -43.76
N GLU A 692 -64.59 2.06 -43.22
CA GLU A 692 -63.85 1.30 -42.19
C GLU A 692 -62.59 0.62 -42.73
N ALA A 693 -62.64 0.11 -43.97
CA ALA A 693 -61.46 -0.44 -44.64
C ALA A 693 -60.38 0.64 -44.86
N ALA A 694 -60.78 1.84 -45.31
CA ALA A 694 -59.86 2.95 -45.53
C ALA A 694 -59.26 3.50 -44.22
N ARG A 695 -60.03 3.53 -43.12
CA ARG A 695 -59.53 3.89 -41.77
C ARG A 695 -58.50 2.91 -41.23
N ALA A 696 -58.68 1.60 -41.45
CA ALA A 696 -57.71 0.59 -41.03
C ALA A 696 -56.38 0.69 -41.80
N GLU A 697 -56.44 0.99 -43.10
CA GLU A 697 -55.26 1.23 -43.93
C GLU A 697 -54.50 2.49 -43.47
N LEU A 698 -55.22 3.58 -43.19
CA LEU A 698 -54.63 4.82 -42.65
C LEU A 698 -53.87 4.56 -41.35
N LYS A 699 -54.48 3.84 -40.40
CA LYS A 699 -53.85 3.52 -39.11
C LYS A 699 -52.57 2.69 -39.28
N GLY A 700 -52.58 1.72 -40.19
CA GLY A 700 -51.39 0.91 -40.49
C GLY A 700 -50.24 1.71 -41.10
N VAL A 701 -50.54 2.75 -41.88
CA VAL A 701 -49.52 3.67 -42.42
C VAL A 701 -49.02 4.64 -41.35
N GLU A 702 -49.90 5.18 -40.49
CA GLU A 702 -49.53 6.07 -39.39
C GLU A 702 -48.63 5.35 -38.35
N ASP A 703 -48.91 4.10 -37.98
CA ASP A 703 -48.07 3.32 -37.05
C ASP A 703 -46.67 3.02 -37.63
N LYS A 704 -46.58 2.73 -38.93
CA LYS A 704 -45.30 2.55 -39.64
C LYS A 704 -44.50 3.85 -39.68
N LEU A 705 -45.17 4.98 -39.96
CA LEU A 705 -44.54 6.30 -39.97
C LEU A 705 -44.01 6.67 -38.59
N ALA A 706 -44.78 6.43 -37.52
CA ALA A 706 -44.36 6.71 -36.15
C ALA A 706 -43.11 5.90 -35.74
N LYS A 707 -43.03 4.63 -36.16
CA LYS A 707 -41.84 3.80 -35.92
C LYS A 707 -40.63 4.30 -36.70
N LEU A 708 -40.79 4.62 -37.97
CA LEU A 708 -39.72 5.16 -38.81
C LEU A 708 -39.23 6.53 -38.30
N GLU A 709 -40.14 7.42 -37.88
CA GLU A 709 -39.79 8.71 -37.27
C GLU A 709 -39.00 8.52 -35.96
N LYS A 710 -39.34 7.52 -35.13
CA LYS A 710 -38.57 7.18 -33.94
C LYS A 710 -37.17 6.66 -34.27
N ASP A 711 -37.07 5.66 -35.13
CA ASP A 711 -35.79 5.06 -35.52
C ASP A 711 -34.87 6.11 -36.18
N TYR A 712 -35.46 7.04 -36.95
CA TYR A 712 -34.75 8.20 -37.52
C TYR A 712 -34.22 9.15 -36.46
N ASN A 713 -35.05 9.54 -35.47
CA ASN A 713 -34.61 10.42 -34.40
C ASN A 713 -33.49 9.79 -33.56
N ASP A 714 -33.57 8.48 -33.29
CA ASP A 714 -32.52 7.74 -32.57
C ASP A 714 -31.21 7.70 -33.40
N ALA A 715 -31.31 7.49 -34.73
CA ALA A 715 -30.15 7.51 -35.63
C ALA A 715 -29.52 8.89 -35.77
N VAL A 716 -30.33 9.96 -35.84
CA VAL A 716 -29.87 11.36 -35.85
C VAL A 716 -29.16 11.71 -34.54
N ALA A 717 -29.74 11.36 -33.39
CA ALA A 717 -29.13 11.60 -32.08
C ALA A 717 -27.78 10.88 -31.96
N LYS A 718 -27.70 9.62 -32.43
CA LYS A 718 -26.44 8.86 -32.47
C LYS A 718 -25.42 9.49 -33.42
N GLN A 719 -25.85 10.00 -34.58
CA GLN A 719 -24.98 10.70 -35.52
C GLN A 719 -24.42 12.00 -34.90
N GLU A 720 -25.25 12.80 -34.24
CA GLU A 720 -24.83 14.03 -33.56
C GLU A 720 -23.86 13.74 -32.41
N GLN A 721 -24.15 12.72 -31.60
CA GLN A 721 -23.26 12.28 -30.52
C GLN A 721 -21.90 11.83 -31.07
N LEU A 722 -21.87 11.01 -32.13
CA LEU A 722 -20.63 10.58 -32.78
C LEU A 722 -19.83 11.76 -33.36
N LYS A 723 -20.51 12.74 -33.98
CA LYS A 723 -19.85 13.98 -34.46
C LYS A 723 -19.22 14.75 -33.31
N HIS A 724 -19.96 14.92 -32.22
CA HIS A 724 -19.47 15.62 -31.04
C HIS A 724 -18.26 14.93 -30.40
N ASP A 725 -18.32 13.61 -30.23
CA ASP A 725 -17.24 12.81 -29.65
C ASP A 725 -15.99 12.84 -30.53
N MET A 726 -16.15 12.77 -31.86
CA MET A 726 -15.04 12.92 -32.81
C MET A 726 -14.39 14.30 -32.76
N GLU A 727 -15.19 15.38 -32.70
CA GLU A 727 -14.67 16.74 -32.62
C GLU A 727 -13.92 16.96 -31.29
N GLN A 728 -14.49 16.50 -30.17
CA GLN A 728 -13.80 16.54 -28.89
C GLN A 728 -12.50 15.74 -28.90
N CYS A 729 -12.50 14.53 -29.48
CA CYS A 729 -11.32 13.69 -29.58
C CYS A 729 -10.24 14.36 -30.43
N ALA A 730 -10.60 14.95 -31.58
CA ALA A 730 -9.68 15.68 -32.44
C ALA A 730 -9.02 16.87 -31.72
N VAL A 731 -9.81 17.68 -30.99
CA VAL A 731 -9.28 18.82 -30.21
C VAL A 731 -8.38 18.33 -29.07
N LYS A 732 -8.75 17.24 -28.38
CA LYS A 732 -7.92 16.64 -27.32
C LYS A 732 -6.60 16.13 -27.89
N LEU A 733 -6.62 15.44 -29.04
CA LEU A 733 -5.44 14.95 -29.73
C LEU A 733 -4.52 16.08 -30.18
N GLU A 734 -5.05 17.16 -30.76
CA GLU A 734 -4.24 18.30 -31.17
C GLU A 734 -3.50 18.92 -29.98
N ARG A 735 -4.21 19.13 -28.86
CA ARG A 735 -3.62 19.67 -27.62
C ARG A 735 -2.59 18.72 -27.03
N ALA A 736 -2.87 17.43 -27.00
CA ALA A 736 -1.97 16.42 -26.45
C ALA A 736 -0.70 16.27 -27.29
N ASN A 737 -0.81 16.28 -28.63
CA ASN A 737 0.32 16.24 -29.54
C ASN A 737 1.20 17.50 -29.43
N LYS A 738 0.60 18.69 -29.26
CA LYS A 738 1.36 19.93 -28.96
C LYS A 738 2.12 19.83 -27.64
N LEU A 739 1.50 19.27 -26.60
CA LEU A 739 2.12 19.12 -25.28
C LEU A 739 3.24 18.08 -25.27
N ILE A 740 3.04 16.92 -25.90
CA ILE A 740 4.08 15.89 -26.06
C ILE A 740 5.23 16.40 -26.92
N GLY A 741 4.93 17.10 -28.03
CA GLY A 741 5.95 17.72 -28.88
C GLY A 741 6.78 18.76 -28.14
N GLY A 742 6.13 19.63 -27.35
CA GLY A 742 6.81 20.64 -26.52
C GLY A 742 7.66 20.04 -25.39
N LEU A 743 7.27 18.87 -24.86
CA LEU A 743 8.00 18.14 -23.82
C LEU A 743 9.02 17.15 -24.39
N GLY A 744 9.18 17.03 -25.70
CA GLY A 744 10.15 16.12 -26.32
C GLY A 744 11.59 16.39 -25.89
N GLY A 745 12.02 17.66 -25.91
CA GLY A 745 13.36 18.03 -25.43
C GLY A 745 13.55 17.79 -23.92
N GLU A 746 12.49 17.93 -23.13
CA GLU A 746 12.50 17.60 -21.70
C GLU A 746 12.62 16.09 -21.47
N LYS A 747 11.95 15.27 -22.28
CA LYS A 747 12.08 13.81 -22.27
C LYS A 747 13.53 13.40 -22.50
N ASP A 748 14.18 13.90 -23.55
CA ASP A 748 15.58 13.56 -23.87
C ASP A 748 16.54 13.99 -22.76
N ARG A 749 16.30 15.18 -22.18
CA ARG A 749 17.06 15.69 -21.04
C ARG A 749 16.89 14.81 -19.80
N TRP A 750 15.66 14.44 -19.45
CA TRP A 750 15.41 13.58 -18.29
C TRP A 750 15.97 12.18 -18.49
N THR A 751 15.87 11.61 -19.70
CA THR A 751 16.51 10.33 -20.02
C THR A 751 18.04 10.41 -19.86
N SER A 752 18.66 11.48 -20.34
CA SER A 752 20.10 11.71 -20.17
C SER A 752 20.48 11.89 -18.69
N ASN A 753 19.67 12.62 -17.92
CA ASN A 753 19.88 12.81 -16.48
C ASN A 753 19.73 11.50 -15.71
N VAL A 754 18.72 10.68 -16.00
CA VAL A 754 18.55 9.36 -15.36
C VAL A 754 19.74 8.45 -15.64
N LYS A 755 20.27 8.48 -16.87
CA LYS A 755 21.49 7.74 -17.24
C LYS A 755 22.71 8.24 -16.46
N SER A 756 22.96 9.55 -16.47
CA SER A 756 24.09 10.15 -15.73
C SER A 756 23.99 9.94 -14.22
N LEU A 757 22.79 10.03 -13.64
CA LEU A 757 22.57 9.76 -12.22
C LEU A 757 22.79 8.29 -11.86
N SER A 758 22.40 7.36 -12.75
CA SER A 758 22.70 5.94 -12.57
C SER A 758 24.21 5.66 -12.64
N GLU A 759 24.93 6.28 -13.57
CA GLU A 759 26.39 6.19 -13.63
C GLU A 759 27.04 6.76 -12.36
N LYS A 760 26.62 7.95 -11.92
CA LYS A 760 27.11 8.56 -10.66
C LYS A 760 26.84 7.68 -9.44
N TYR A 761 25.69 7.00 -9.39
CA TYR A 761 25.32 6.12 -8.29
C TYR A 761 26.35 5.00 -8.06
N GLU A 762 26.91 4.46 -9.14
CA GLU A 762 27.94 3.42 -9.09
C GLU A 762 29.32 3.94 -8.62
N LEU A 763 29.60 5.24 -8.83
CA LEU A 763 30.85 5.90 -8.41
C LEU A 763 30.83 6.35 -6.93
N LEU A 764 29.65 6.43 -6.31
CA LEU A 764 29.47 6.92 -4.93
C LEU A 764 30.32 6.19 -3.87
N PRO A 765 30.56 4.86 -3.95
CA PRO A 765 31.40 4.17 -2.96
C PRO A 765 32.80 4.75 -2.85
N GLY A 766 33.50 4.98 -3.97
CA GLY A 766 34.84 5.57 -3.91
C GLY A 766 34.80 7.04 -3.49
N ASP A 767 33.84 7.81 -3.98
CA ASP A 767 33.66 9.22 -3.65
C ASP A 767 33.40 9.44 -2.15
N ALA A 768 32.51 8.61 -1.58
CA ALA A 768 32.20 8.64 -0.15
C ALA A 768 33.40 8.23 0.72
N LEU A 769 34.25 7.31 0.24
CA LEU A 769 35.43 6.85 0.96
C LEU A 769 36.47 7.98 1.10
N ILE A 770 36.79 8.64 -0.01
CA ILE A 770 37.74 9.77 -0.03
C ILE A 770 37.21 10.91 0.84
N ALA A 771 35.94 11.28 0.67
CA ALA A 771 35.30 12.33 1.45
C ALA A 771 35.27 11.99 2.96
N ALA A 772 34.96 10.74 3.33
CA ALA A 772 34.97 10.30 4.72
C ALA A 772 36.39 10.29 5.32
N GLY A 773 37.40 9.92 4.53
CA GLY A 773 38.82 10.06 4.89
C GLY A 773 39.18 11.50 5.24
N MET A 774 38.80 12.43 4.37
CA MET A 774 39.06 13.86 4.56
C MET A 774 38.37 14.41 5.81
N VAL A 775 37.07 14.14 5.98
CA VAL A 775 36.31 14.59 7.17
C VAL A 775 36.89 14.02 8.46
N SER A 776 37.42 12.79 8.44
CA SER A 776 37.90 12.11 9.64
C SER A 776 39.33 12.47 10.03
N TYR A 777 40.20 12.75 9.06
CA TYR A 777 41.64 12.93 9.30
C TYR A 777 42.21 14.28 8.87
N ALA A 778 41.64 14.97 7.88
CA ALA A 778 42.30 16.11 7.24
C ALA A 778 42.34 17.38 8.10
N GLY A 779 41.49 17.49 9.13
CA GLY A 779 41.32 18.68 9.96
C GLY A 779 42.64 19.32 10.43
N PRO A 780 43.56 18.58 11.10
CA PRO A 780 44.82 19.13 11.60
C PRO A 780 45.86 19.48 10.52
N PHE A 781 45.71 18.95 9.30
CA PHE A 781 46.70 19.04 8.24
C PHE A 781 46.51 20.30 7.38
N VAL A 782 47.62 20.81 6.84
CA VAL A 782 47.64 21.95 5.90
C VAL A 782 47.27 21.50 4.48
N ALA A 783 46.92 22.46 3.61
CA ALA A 783 46.42 22.20 2.26
C ALA A 783 47.30 21.23 1.42
N SER A 784 48.63 21.33 1.50
CA SER A 784 49.54 20.45 0.74
C SER A 784 49.40 18.96 1.11
N TYR A 785 49.18 18.65 2.39
CA TYR A 785 48.95 17.30 2.85
C TYR A 785 47.56 16.81 2.44
N ARG A 786 46.56 17.68 2.51
CA ARG A 786 45.18 17.37 2.10
C ARG A 786 45.08 16.96 0.63
N THR A 787 45.67 17.75 -0.25
CA THR A 787 45.73 17.41 -1.68
C THR A 787 46.54 16.13 -1.93
N GLY A 788 47.60 15.91 -1.16
CA GLY A 788 48.39 14.67 -1.21
C GLY A 788 47.56 13.43 -0.84
N PHE A 789 46.77 13.52 0.23
CA PHE A 789 45.86 12.46 0.65
C PHE A 789 44.82 12.12 -0.41
N GLU A 790 44.12 13.12 -0.96
CA GLU A 790 43.12 12.89 -2.02
C GLU A 790 43.74 12.18 -3.23
N HIS A 791 44.95 12.57 -3.63
CA HIS A 791 45.67 11.93 -4.74
C HIS A 791 46.02 10.46 -4.44
N GLU A 792 46.65 10.20 -3.30
CA GLU A 792 47.06 8.85 -2.88
C GLU A 792 45.85 7.91 -2.74
N TRP A 793 44.75 8.41 -2.17
CA TRP A 793 43.53 7.63 -1.98
C TRP A 793 42.80 7.35 -3.29
N MET A 794 42.75 8.31 -4.22
CA MET A 794 42.22 8.08 -5.59
C MET A 794 43.03 7.02 -6.34
N GLU A 795 44.37 7.08 -6.29
CA GLU A 795 45.22 6.08 -6.92
C GLU A 795 45.01 4.68 -6.31
N THR A 796 44.81 4.62 -4.99
CA THR A 796 44.50 3.37 -4.29
C THR A 796 43.13 2.82 -4.71
N CYS A 797 42.08 3.66 -4.74
CA CYS A 797 40.76 3.27 -5.25
C CYS A 797 40.86 2.70 -6.68
N LYS A 798 41.62 3.35 -7.55
CA LYS A 798 41.83 2.89 -8.93
C LYS A 798 42.53 1.53 -9.00
N LYS A 799 43.55 1.32 -8.16
CA LYS A 799 44.32 0.07 -8.11
C LYS A 799 43.48 -1.10 -7.60
N GLU A 800 42.66 -0.87 -6.58
CA GLU A 800 41.84 -1.90 -5.92
C GLU A 800 40.48 -2.11 -6.61
N GLY A 801 40.21 -1.44 -7.73
CA GLY A 801 38.97 -1.58 -8.50
C GLY A 801 37.75 -0.99 -7.81
N VAL A 802 37.91 0.10 -7.06
CA VAL A 802 36.83 0.89 -6.47
C VAL A 802 36.50 2.05 -7.38
N GLU A 803 35.33 1.98 -8.01
CA GLU A 803 34.81 3.03 -8.90
C GLU A 803 34.64 4.35 -8.14
N HIS A 804 35.09 5.45 -8.77
CA HIS A 804 35.05 6.81 -8.22
C HIS A 804 35.02 7.85 -9.35
N SER A 805 34.58 9.06 -9.02
CA SER A 805 34.56 10.19 -9.96
C SER A 805 35.98 10.65 -10.32
N PRO A 806 36.25 10.99 -11.60
CA PRO A 806 37.57 11.45 -12.01
C PRO A 806 37.91 12.78 -11.35
N GLY A 807 39.01 12.82 -10.59
CA GLY A 807 39.43 14.03 -9.86
C GLY A 807 38.64 14.29 -8.59
N CYS A 808 37.97 13.27 -8.03
CA CYS A 808 37.17 13.37 -6.81
C CYS A 808 37.87 14.09 -5.67
N ARG A 809 37.21 15.14 -5.15
CA ARG A 809 37.63 15.89 -3.96
C ARG A 809 36.50 15.96 -2.95
N MET A 810 36.84 16.11 -1.68
CA MET A 810 35.85 16.30 -0.62
C MET A 810 34.90 17.48 -0.92
N LEU A 811 35.44 18.56 -1.49
CA LEU A 811 34.68 19.74 -1.89
C LEU A 811 33.56 19.41 -2.90
N GLU A 812 33.82 18.52 -3.86
CA GLU A 812 32.85 18.17 -4.91
C GLU A 812 31.79 17.20 -4.40
N VAL A 813 32.17 16.31 -3.47
CA VAL A 813 31.25 15.30 -2.92
C VAL A 813 30.32 15.91 -1.86
N LEU A 814 30.87 16.73 -0.95
CA LEU A 814 30.14 17.26 0.21
C LEU A 814 29.80 18.75 0.10
N GLY A 815 30.46 19.49 -0.79
CA GLY A 815 30.25 20.93 -0.92
C GLY A 815 28.96 21.25 -1.69
N GLU A 816 28.01 21.87 -0.99
CA GLU A 816 26.81 22.43 -1.62
C GLU A 816 27.06 23.88 -2.04
N PRO A 817 27.01 24.23 -3.34
CA PRO A 817 27.36 25.58 -3.82
C PRO A 817 26.55 26.70 -3.15
N VAL A 818 25.25 26.47 -2.93
CA VAL A 818 24.35 27.43 -2.27
C VAL A 818 24.75 27.66 -0.81
N LYS A 819 25.09 26.59 -0.09
CA LYS A 819 25.49 26.65 1.32
C LYS A 819 26.86 27.31 1.47
N ILE A 820 27.80 26.98 0.60
CA ILE A 820 29.12 27.62 0.54
C ILE A 820 28.97 29.12 0.30
N GLN A 821 28.11 29.53 -0.63
CA GLN A 821 27.85 30.95 -0.89
C GLN A 821 27.26 31.66 0.34
N GLN A 822 26.36 31.00 1.09
CA GLN A 822 25.85 31.54 2.36
C GLN A 822 26.96 31.72 3.39
N TRP A 823 27.88 30.77 3.52
CA TRP A 823 29.04 30.91 4.42
C TRP A 823 29.94 32.07 4.00
N VAL A 824 30.17 32.26 2.71
CA VAL A 824 30.93 33.39 2.17
C VAL A 824 30.25 34.73 2.47
N VAL A 825 28.92 34.79 2.38
CA VAL A 825 28.13 35.97 2.83
C VAL A 825 28.32 36.21 4.34
N CYS A 826 28.43 35.14 5.14
CA CYS A 826 28.79 35.19 6.55
C CYS A 826 30.29 35.38 6.83
N SER A 827 31.05 35.93 5.86
CA SER A 827 32.49 36.25 5.96
C SER A 827 33.44 35.06 5.99
N LEU A 828 33.04 33.87 5.51
CA LEU A 828 33.99 32.80 5.24
C LEU A 828 34.92 33.19 4.08
N PRO A 829 36.25 33.06 4.21
CA PRO A 829 37.17 33.25 3.09
C PRO A 829 36.88 32.27 1.94
N GLN A 830 37.08 32.74 0.70
CA GLN A 830 36.80 31.95 -0.51
C GLN A 830 37.92 30.99 -0.92
N ASP A 831 39.00 30.90 -0.14
CA ASP A 831 40.09 29.96 -0.42
C ASP A 831 39.66 28.52 -0.12
N THR A 832 40.26 27.56 -0.83
CA THR A 832 39.90 26.14 -0.75
C THR A 832 40.02 25.58 0.66
N LEU A 833 41.07 25.97 1.42
CA LEU A 833 41.29 25.46 2.77
C LEU A 833 40.17 25.92 3.73
N SER A 834 39.77 27.18 3.65
CA SER A 834 38.67 27.73 4.46
C SER A 834 37.33 27.04 4.16
N VAL A 835 37.03 26.78 2.89
CA VAL A 835 35.82 26.06 2.49
C VAL A 835 35.86 24.61 2.97
N GLU A 836 36.99 23.91 2.81
CA GLU A 836 37.16 22.56 3.34
C GLU A 836 36.99 22.49 4.86
N ASN A 837 37.53 23.46 5.59
CA ASN A 837 37.35 23.55 7.04
C ASN A 837 35.87 23.72 7.41
N ALA A 838 35.14 24.58 6.69
CA ALA A 838 33.71 24.76 6.91
C ALA A 838 32.92 23.47 6.64
N ILE A 839 33.26 22.73 5.58
CA ILE A 839 32.66 21.42 5.27
C ILE A 839 32.95 20.42 6.40
N ILE A 840 34.19 20.33 6.88
CA ILE A 840 34.54 19.43 7.98
C ILE A 840 33.75 19.78 9.24
N ILE A 841 33.63 21.08 9.59
CA ILE A 841 32.86 21.53 10.75
C ILE A 841 31.39 21.13 10.63
N ASP A 842 30.77 21.36 9.47
CA ASP A 842 29.36 21.08 9.23
C ASP A 842 29.03 19.58 9.19
N THR A 843 29.97 18.75 8.70
CA THR A 843 29.75 17.31 8.51
C THR A 843 30.23 16.45 9.68
N SER A 844 31.19 16.93 10.46
CA SER A 844 31.77 16.20 11.58
C SER A 844 30.77 15.98 12.72
N ARG A 845 30.77 14.75 13.26
CA ARG A 845 29.93 14.41 14.43
C ARG A 845 30.51 14.97 15.74
N ARG A 846 31.82 15.20 15.78
CA ARG A 846 32.55 15.74 16.94
C ARG A 846 32.78 17.21 16.70
N TRP A 847 32.60 18.02 17.72
CA TRP A 847 32.91 19.45 17.68
C TRP A 847 34.42 19.65 17.43
N PRO A 848 34.82 20.19 16.28
CA PRO A 848 36.22 20.46 16.00
C PRO A 848 36.75 21.56 16.92
N LEU A 849 37.96 21.37 17.44
CA LEU A 849 38.69 22.42 18.13
C LEU A 849 39.38 23.28 17.08
N MET A 850 39.01 24.56 17.01
CA MET A 850 39.54 25.53 16.04
C MET A 850 40.80 26.22 16.54
#